data_AF-A0A6P0VH80-F1
#
_entry.id   AF-A0A6P0VH80-F1
#
_cell.length_a   1.000
_cell.length_b   1.000
_cell.length_c   1.000
_cell.angle_alpha   90.00
_cell.angle_beta   90.00
_cell.angle_gamma   90.00
#
_symmetry.space_group_name_H-M   'P 1'
#
loop_
_entity.id
_entity.type
_entity.pdbx_description
1 polymer ?
#
loop_
_entity_poly.entity_id
_entity_poly.type
_entity_poly.pdbx_seq_one_letter_code
_entity_poly.pdbx_strand_id
1 'polypeptide(L)'
;MKKQEFDECKTSDYTSIVAQNSTNVQDDVLTEQSSPDTSTVFRPVYDLNTDDEDGWDDDEIIIVGEIIETGEVITNDSWDDDEVVISDKASETPETHDKDSGLSNISDTSDIAKKLSDVITDVDSKITKLENLSSLPQKLTIAFDTEFTDKKNPELLCITAYIGELEQEIYIDSSEVNDDFDLIGCILEKIGLQSSRVNRKKTQELINKYWKQFFPKGRQSDVEKLKNCGDLPVKIGKLGLNLTDIDLKLNRRKKITISFKKFDIQYVMFFAYADLFKVYGSEVADFLWSTYAKLTQYRTIKKMGSAKTSLFIDGVPCDFNINIFDCRYALPSIPASLDNQVKTYGISTGKVKISEAIKERYGDDVTEQWCKENMDIVKINYPDIFVEYALTDAKLTYLLYMTLESKYKEVGEVLELETEQKLQETCGSNVQGILKALIYKHFGATEKDLIDLIDAILKSGTAKSLSKCESNDFGVKPLIVAGGLLYTRTAKHSMISGRLLDLDESSCYATAISSMSLYLGQPRLITFPNGLPKVSETLKLINNANLTKDSWYLVVKGKLKNAINTLIPSDLNLKDGTIKSDYKSFSFESCLDEYKDTINLYDADKESKPNSYSKILTKEIRAGKLTYATLTALEDLPDEWYQEFMNLDVLALVYFDPKLKCETIAEYSELVESLPDDKYQVTHKAIGLERASITKATKSNAYLVFPMGEYYQKLKKLRAEFKENNDPIQQILKLIINATYGDFASLMLQVNNPVAANWITSCARAAAWRMTNALNGFAPITDGTGFNLNTVPFGKTFHKLLEKYPNYLTEYTDKISNNFSKDWQVKHEFDFNDIFKQHAKKFLGKSDWLVEMFDYALKDEKNEFNFKTYSNTGAGNYVKSGDWGDKQKTRSYHAFSKMTEWFKSVCCDDYTEHFIYVEKELMKLASGSQDAIYIIKDAEDKHYNKKNPIKMTSELAESICEYGVCHPMGFGKNK
;
A
#
# COMPACT_ATOMS: atom_id res chain seq x y z
N MET A 1 52.91 1.53 11.98
CA MET A 1 53.95 0.84 12.77
C MET A 1 53.32 -0.39 13.42
N LYS A 2 53.81 -1.60 13.03
CA LYS A 2 53.68 -2.99 13.55
C LYS A 2 52.41 -3.37 14.35
N LYS A 3 51.56 -4.36 14.07
CA LYS A 3 51.54 -5.66 13.34
C LYS A 3 52.64 -6.67 13.70
N GLN A 4 52.28 -7.64 14.55
CA GLN A 4 52.86 -8.95 14.99
C GLN A 4 52.57 -9.04 16.50
N GLU A 5 51.90 -10.05 17.06
CA GLU A 5 52.11 -11.50 16.94
C GLU A 5 50.80 -12.31 16.99
N PHE A 6 50.91 -13.51 16.43
CA PHE A 6 49.94 -14.57 16.19
C PHE A 6 50.37 -15.75 17.08
N ASP A 7 49.39 -16.52 17.58
CA ASP A 7 49.50 -17.92 18.04
C ASP A 7 50.45 -18.30 19.19
N GLU A 8 49.85 -18.61 20.35
CA GLU A 8 50.25 -19.62 21.37
C GLU A 8 49.15 -19.51 22.46
N CYS A 9 48.27 -20.46 22.77
CA CYS A 9 48.49 -21.86 23.11
C CYS A 9 47.14 -22.60 23.08
N LYS A 10 47.13 -23.79 22.50
CA LYS A 10 46.08 -24.80 22.68
C LYS A 10 46.31 -25.56 24.00
N THR A 11 45.20 -26.08 24.53
CA THR A 11 45.07 -27.22 25.46
C THR A 11 45.71 -27.13 26.84
N SER A 12 44.89 -27.23 27.89
CA SER A 12 45.01 -28.31 28.89
C SER A 12 43.82 -28.36 29.83
N ASP A 13 43.40 -29.59 30.11
CA ASP A 13 42.50 -30.05 31.16
C ASP A 13 42.76 -29.43 32.55
N TYR A 14 41.73 -29.34 33.40
CA TYR A 14 41.60 -30.17 34.62
C TYR A 14 40.39 -29.75 35.48
N THR A 15 39.43 -30.67 35.58
CA THR A 15 38.87 -31.28 36.79
C THR A 15 38.96 -30.57 38.15
N SER A 16 37.77 -30.48 38.77
CA SER A 16 37.45 -30.75 40.19
C SER A 16 38.14 -29.96 41.31
N ILE A 17 37.34 -29.21 42.08
CA ILE A 17 37.46 -29.19 43.55
C ILE A 17 36.08 -29.34 44.18
N VAL A 18 35.96 -30.38 44.99
CA VAL A 18 34.92 -30.67 45.97
C VAL A 18 35.29 -30.01 47.29
N ALA A 19 34.32 -29.37 47.94
CA ALA A 19 34.20 -29.20 49.41
C ALA A 19 32.73 -28.80 49.66
N GLN A 20 31.81 -29.66 50.14
CA GLN A 20 31.67 -30.25 51.48
C GLN A 20 31.97 -29.30 52.64
N ASN A 21 30.89 -28.77 53.24
CA ASN A 21 30.60 -28.65 54.68
C ASN A 21 29.10 -28.24 54.79
N SER A 22 28.18 -29.11 55.23
CA SER A 22 27.72 -29.29 56.63
C SER A 22 27.28 -27.95 57.27
N THR A 23 26.11 -27.75 57.87
CA THR A 23 25.22 -28.68 58.60
C THR A 23 23.92 -27.93 58.99
N ASN A 24 22.82 -28.68 59.03
CA ASN A 24 21.63 -28.60 59.91
C ASN A 24 21.43 -27.37 60.82
N VAL A 25 20.24 -26.76 60.73
CA VAL A 25 19.35 -26.54 61.89
C VAL A 25 17.91 -26.84 61.46
N GLN A 26 17.26 -27.69 62.26
CA GLN A 26 15.85 -28.08 62.19
C GLN A 26 15.02 -27.20 63.14
N ASP A 27 13.75 -27.03 62.75
CA ASP A 27 12.53 -26.88 63.55
C ASP A 27 12.38 -25.68 64.51
N ASP A 28 11.33 -24.88 64.28
CA ASP A 28 10.27 -24.75 65.30
C ASP A 28 8.92 -24.29 64.73
N VAL A 29 7.90 -24.95 65.25
CA VAL A 29 6.45 -24.79 65.03
C VAL A 29 5.93 -23.68 65.94
N LEU A 30 5.01 -22.82 65.49
CA LEU A 30 3.99 -22.21 66.36
C LEU A 30 2.74 -21.81 65.57
N THR A 31 1.60 -22.22 66.12
CA THR A 31 0.20 -22.06 65.71
C THR A 31 -0.47 -20.82 66.34
N GLU A 32 -1.72 -20.57 65.89
CA GLU A 32 -2.82 -19.74 66.49
C GLU A 32 -3.00 -18.32 65.93
N GLN A 33 -4.07 -18.06 65.15
CA GLN A 33 -5.50 -17.81 65.46
C GLN A 33 -5.84 -16.32 65.68
N SER A 34 -6.88 -15.87 64.95
CA SER A 34 -7.96 -14.92 65.32
C SER A 34 -8.19 -13.71 64.38
N SER A 35 -9.44 -13.60 63.91
CA SER A 35 -10.15 -12.45 63.31
C SER A 35 -10.71 -11.51 64.42
N PRO A 36 -11.55 -10.45 64.21
CA PRO A 36 -12.03 -9.70 63.01
C PRO A 36 -12.03 -8.14 63.15
N ASP A 37 -12.52 -7.45 62.10
CA ASP A 37 -13.20 -6.12 62.03
C ASP A 37 -12.55 -4.82 62.56
N THR A 38 -12.46 -3.77 61.71
CA THR A 38 -13.36 -2.58 61.72
C THR A 38 -12.92 -1.47 60.73
N SER A 39 -13.92 -0.67 60.36
CA SER A 39 -14.09 0.39 59.35
C SER A 39 -13.50 1.77 59.64
N THR A 40 -13.19 2.55 58.58
CA THR A 40 -13.51 4.00 58.40
C THR A 40 -13.20 4.42 56.93
N VAL A 41 -14.16 4.65 56.02
CA VAL A 41 -14.98 5.86 55.72
C VAL A 41 -14.21 7.18 55.61
N PHE A 42 -14.13 7.73 54.39
CA PHE A 42 -14.24 9.17 54.10
C PHE A 42 -14.93 9.38 52.74
N ARG A 43 -16.07 10.07 52.75
CA ARG A 43 -16.67 10.78 51.61
C ARG A 43 -16.29 12.27 51.71
N PRO A 44 -16.34 13.00 50.59
CA PRO A 44 -17.13 14.21 50.63
C PRO A 44 -18.17 14.28 49.50
N VAL A 45 -19.29 14.87 49.89
CA VAL A 45 -20.46 15.30 49.15
C VAL A 45 -20.16 16.67 48.55
N TYR A 46 -20.61 16.95 47.33
CA TYR A 46 -21.32 18.21 47.04
C TYR A 46 -22.40 17.97 45.99
N ASP A 47 -23.58 18.39 46.39
CA ASP A 47 -24.83 18.54 45.65
C ASP A 47 -24.82 19.90 44.93
N LEU A 48 -25.59 20.03 43.85
CA LEU A 48 -26.43 21.21 43.51
C LEU A 48 -26.88 21.14 42.03
N ASN A 49 -28.19 20.93 41.87
CA ASN A 49 -28.98 21.44 40.75
C ASN A 49 -29.05 22.98 40.81
N THR A 50 -29.12 23.64 39.65
CA THR A 50 -30.19 24.60 39.30
C THR A 50 -30.08 25.01 37.84
N ASP A 51 -31.25 25.11 37.19
CA ASP A 51 -31.52 25.76 35.91
C ASP A 51 -31.13 27.25 35.92
N ASP A 52 -30.85 27.83 34.73
CA ASP A 52 -31.37 29.15 34.32
C ASP A 52 -31.04 29.47 32.84
N GLU A 53 -31.98 30.17 32.21
CA GLU A 53 -32.06 30.62 30.82
C GLU A 53 -31.22 31.89 30.52
N ASP A 54 -31.15 32.22 29.21
CA ASP A 54 -30.86 33.52 28.58
C ASP A 54 -29.43 34.10 28.50
N GLY A 55 -28.92 34.21 27.25
CA GLY A 55 -28.73 35.55 26.69
C GLY A 55 -27.44 35.90 25.89
N TRP A 56 -27.67 36.25 24.61
CA TRP A 56 -27.11 37.37 23.80
C TRP A 56 -25.65 37.38 23.26
N ASP A 57 -25.62 37.42 21.92
CA ASP A 57 -24.93 38.31 20.96
C ASP A 57 -23.40 38.30 20.71
N ASP A 58 -23.14 38.07 19.41
CA ASP A 58 -22.32 38.83 18.46
C ASP A 58 -20.92 39.32 18.87
N ASP A 59 -19.92 38.85 18.12
CA ASP A 59 -18.88 39.74 17.60
C ASP A 59 -18.33 39.24 16.24
N GLU A 60 -18.21 40.22 15.36
CA GLU A 60 -17.89 40.17 13.94
C GLU A 60 -16.49 39.59 13.62
N ILE A 61 -16.37 38.88 12.49
CA ILE A 61 -15.13 38.90 11.70
C ILE A 61 -15.48 39.20 10.24
N ILE A 62 -15.02 40.38 9.82
CA ILE A 62 -15.03 40.97 8.50
C ILE A 62 -14.20 40.11 7.52
N ILE A 63 -14.80 39.70 6.39
CA ILE A 63 -14.08 39.23 5.21
C ILE A 63 -14.27 40.26 4.09
N VAL A 64 -13.18 40.91 3.70
CA VAL A 64 -13.08 41.75 2.50
C VAL A 64 -12.49 40.90 1.38
N GLY A 65 -13.16 40.83 0.22
CA GLY A 65 -12.62 40.25 -1.00
C GLY A 65 -13.69 40.02 -2.07
N GLU A 66 -13.74 40.95 -3.02
CA GLU A 66 -14.76 41.15 -4.05
C GLU A 66 -15.07 39.93 -4.95
N ILE A 67 -16.37 39.75 -5.19
CA ILE A 67 -16.95 38.92 -6.26
C ILE A 67 -17.38 39.87 -7.39
N ILE A 68 -16.96 39.60 -8.62
CA ILE A 68 -17.63 40.11 -9.82
C ILE A 68 -18.52 38.99 -10.34
N GLU A 69 -19.82 39.15 -10.14
CA GLU A 69 -20.88 38.44 -10.84
C GLU A 69 -20.97 38.92 -12.29
N THR A 70 -21.09 38.00 -13.23
CA THR A 70 -22.18 38.08 -14.21
C THR A 70 -22.66 36.65 -14.47
N GLY A 71 -23.90 36.40 -14.08
CA GLY A 71 -24.57 35.12 -14.26
C GLY A 71 -25.12 34.92 -15.67
N GLU A 72 -25.46 33.68 -15.98
CA GLU A 72 -26.73 33.33 -16.60
C GLU A 72 -27.05 31.86 -16.33
N VAL A 73 -28.24 31.65 -15.78
CA VAL A 73 -28.86 30.37 -15.43
C VAL A 73 -29.52 29.81 -16.69
N ILE A 74 -29.18 28.58 -17.10
CA ILE A 74 -30.09 27.74 -17.89
C ILE A 74 -30.05 26.31 -17.35
N THR A 75 -31.25 25.78 -17.19
CA THR A 75 -31.71 24.57 -16.54
C THR A 75 -31.32 23.27 -17.24
N ASN A 76 -31.38 22.19 -16.45
CA ASN A 76 -31.39 20.77 -16.83
C ASN A 76 -32.16 20.49 -18.13
N ASP A 77 -31.63 19.59 -18.95
CA ASP A 77 -32.43 18.58 -19.63
C ASP A 77 -31.59 17.31 -19.90
N SER A 78 -32.24 16.19 -19.58
CA SER A 78 -31.88 14.79 -19.80
C SER A 78 -31.65 14.45 -21.26
N TRP A 79 -30.64 13.62 -21.54
CA TRP A 79 -30.47 12.98 -22.84
C TRP A 79 -30.30 11.48 -22.64
N ASP A 80 -31.37 10.77 -22.97
CA ASP A 80 -31.36 9.37 -23.36
C ASP A 80 -30.70 9.26 -24.75
N ASP A 81 -29.78 8.31 -24.87
CA ASP A 81 -29.13 7.92 -26.12
C ASP A 81 -30.01 6.87 -26.83
N ASP A 82 -30.82 7.30 -27.80
CA ASP A 82 -31.43 6.39 -28.78
C ASP A 82 -30.61 6.40 -30.09
N GLU A 83 -30.21 5.19 -30.46
CA GLU A 83 -29.58 4.83 -31.73
C GLU A 83 -30.46 5.19 -32.92
N VAL A 84 -29.91 5.92 -33.91
CA VAL A 84 -30.54 6.05 -35.23
C VAL A 84 -29.58 5.53 -36.30
N VAL A 85 -29.99 4.38 -36.84
CA VAL A 85 -29.50 3.71 -38.04
C VAL A 85 -29.64 4.62 -39.26
N ILE A 86 -28.55 4.85 -39.99
CA ILE A 86 -28.59 5.50 -41.31
C ILE A 86 -28.65 4.40 -42.38
N SER A 87 -29.75 4.37 -43.13
CA SER A 87 -29.87 3.61 -44.38
C SER A 87 -30.07 4.55 -45.56
N ASP A 88 -29.28 4.32 -46.61
CA ASP A 88 -29.34 4.97 -47.91
C ASP A 88 -30.72 4.94 -48.57
N LYS A 89 -31.10 6.02 -49.26
CA LYS A 89 -31.68 5.96 -50.61
C LYS A 89 -31.73 7.32 -51.31
N ALA A 90 -31.62 7.20 -52.63
CA ALA A 90 -31.35 8.22 -53.62
C ALA A 90 -32.60 8.97 -54.13
N SER A 91 -32.29 9.97 -54.98
CA SER A 91 -33.08 10.59 -56.04
C SER A 91 -34.28 11.46 -55.65
N GLU A 92 -34.19 12.76 -55.94
CA GLU A 92 -34.98 13.42 -56.99
C GLU A 92 -34.57 14.90 -57.10
N THR A 93 -34.28 15.35 -58.33
CA THR A 93 -34.28 16.76 -58.74
C THR A 93 -35.72 17.24 -58.91
N PRO A 94 -36.04 18.51 -58.56
CA PRO A 94 -36.28 19.47 -59.66
C PRO A 94 -35.87 20.93 -59.40
N GLU A 95 -35.44 21.56 -60.50
CA GLU A 95 -35.75 22.90 -61.00
C GLU A 95 -35.59 24.17 -60.12
N THR A 96 -34.53 24.91 -60.48
CA THR A 96 -34.45 26.36 -60.80
C THR A 96 -35.39 27.37 -60.12
N HIS A 97 -34.79 28.31 -59.39
CA HIS A 97 -35.06 29.74 -59.60
C HIS A 97 -33.83 30.60 -59.23
N ASP A 98 -33.33 31.31 -60.24
CA ASP A 98 -32.34 32.38 -60.15
C ASP A 98 -32.77 33.49 -59.19
N LYS A 99 -31.80 34.04 -58.45
CA LYS A 99 -31.65 35.50 -58.25
C LYS A 99 -30.18 35.84 -57.96
N ASP A 100 -29.65 36.69 -58.84
CA ASP A 100 -28.38 37.41 -58.78
C ASP A 100 -28.00 37.95 -57.39
N SER A 101 -26.72 37.85 -57.06
CA SER A 101 -25.92 39.01 -56.63
C SER A 101 -24.43 38.68 -56.75
N GLY A 102 -23.73 39.55 -57.48
CA GLY A 102 -22.43 39.28 -58.06
C GLY A 102 -21.27 39.12 -57.08
N LEU A 103 -20.27 38.37 -57.55
CA LEU A 103 -18.87 38.60 -57.26
C LEU A 103 -18.10 38.20 -58.52
N SER A 104 -17.54 39.21 -59.15
CA SER A 104 -16.72 39.15 -60.34
C SER A 104 -15.53 38.21 -60.19
N ASN A 105 -15.31 37.44 -61.26
CA ASN A 105 -14.13 36.66 -61.58
C ASN A 105 -12.81 37.27 -61.07
N ILE A 106 -12.15 36.57 -60.15
CA ILE A 106 -10.69 36.60 -60.04
C ILE A 106 -10.18 35.48 -60.94
N SER A 107 -10.18 35.74 -62.24
CA SER A 107 -9.52 34.92 -63.25
C SER A 107 -8.14 35.51 -63.51
N ASP A 108 -7.20 35.33 -62.59
CA ASP A 108 -5.80 35.32 -62.98
C ASP A 108 -4.93 34.56 -61.96
N THR A 109 -5.07 33.24 -61.99
CA THR A 109 -4.18 32.30 -61.29
C THR A 109 -2.77 32.29 -61.90
N SER A 110 -2.55 32.90 -63.06
CA SER A 110 -1.26 32.91 -63.76
C SER A 110 -0.26 33.93 -63.19
N ASP A 111 -0.74 35.07 -62.69
CA ASP A 111 0.11 36.13 -62.10
C ASP A 111 0.50 35.85 -60.63
N ILE A 112 -0.28 35.02 -59.94
CA ILE A 112 0.04 34.53 -58.59
C ILE A 112 1.06 33.40 -58.67
N ALA A 113 0.95 32.50 -59.66
CA ALA A 113 1.93 31.44 -59.89
C ALA A 113 3.33 31.98 -60.24
N LYS A 114 3.40 33.10 -60.96
CA LYS A 114 4.67 33.75 -61.35
C LYS A 114 5.32 34.56 -60.22
N LYS A 115 4.55 35.06 -59.25
CA LYS A 115 5.08 35.69 -58.02
C LYS A 115 5.46 34.67 -56.93
N LEU A 116 4.97 33.43 -57.03
CA LEU A 116 5.32 32.33 -56.14
C LEU A 116 6.58 31.57 -56.58
N SER A 117 6.92 31.53 -57.88
CA SER A 117 8.17 30.90 -58.33
C SER A 117 9.42 31.62 -57.85
N ASP A 118 9.36 32.93 -57.63
CA ASP A 118 10.50 33.73 -57.18
C ASP A 118 10.71 33.69 -55.65
N VAL A 119 9.81 33.02 -54.91
CA VAL A 119 9.90 32.82 -53.44
C VAL A 119 10.32 31.38 -53.09
N ILE A 120 10.38 30.48 -54.07
CA ILE A 120 10.81 29.09 -53.90
C ILE A 120 12.18 28.91 -54.56
N THR A 121 13.22 29.52 -53.97
CA THR A 121 14.61 29.18 -54.30
C THR A 121 15.50 29.03 -53.07
N ASP A 122 14.94 28.79 -51.89
CA ASP A 122 15.75 28.54 -50.69
C ASP A 122 15.09 27.57 -49.68
N VAL A 123 14.59 26.43 -50.20
CA VAL A 123 14.12 25.32 -49.34
C VAL A 123 15.03 24.08 -49.47
N ASP A 124 15.94 24.04 -50.45
CA ASP A 124 16.91 22.94 -50.60
C ASP A 124 17.99 22.91 -49.51
N SER A 125 18.09 23.92 -48.65
CA SER A 125 18.98 23.93 -47.48
C SER A 125 18.33 23.36 -46.20
N LYS A 126 17.03 22.99 -46.23
CA LYS A 126 16.32 22.42 -45.06
C LYS A 126 16.03 20.92 -45.14
N ILE A 127 16.22 20.29 -46.30
CA ILE A 127 15.90 18.86 -46.49
C ILE A 127 16.87 17.96 -45.69
N THR A 128 18.11 18.39 -45.45
CA THR A 128 19.06 17.67 -44.59
C THR A 128 18.67 17.61 -43.11
N LYS A 129 17.70 18.43 -42.64
CA LYS A 129 17.26 18.45 -41.23
C LYS A 129 16.12 17.48 -40.91
N LEU A 130 15.32 17.08 -41.90
CA LEU A 130 14.20 16.14 -41.72
C LEU A 130 14.68 14.69 -41.53
N GLU A 131 15.85 14.34 -42.06
CA GLU A 131 16.45 13.01 -41.88
C GLU A 131 16.76 12.72 -40.40
N ASN A 132 17.22 13.70 -39.62
CA ASN A 132 17.49 13.54 -38.18
C ASN A 132 16.23 13.32 -37.34
N LEU A 133 15.08 13.86 -37.77
CA LEU A 133 13.80 13.61 -37.07
C LEU A 133 13.22 12.23 -37.39
N SER A 134 13.68 11.61 -38.49
CA SER A 134 13.30 10.25 -38.87
C SER A 134 14.06 9.19 -38.08
N SER A 135 15.23 9.53 -37.51
CA SER A 135 16.00 8.63 -36.65
C SER A 135 15.50 8.57 -35.21
N LEU A 136 14.66 9.52 -34.75
CA LEU A 136 14.04 9.43 -33.42
C LEU A 136 12.96 8.32 -33.40
N PRO A 137 13.06 7.32 -32.51
CA PRO A 137 12.01 6.35 -32.27
C PRO A 137 10.70 7.02 -31.86
N GLN A 138 9.55 6.46 -32.29
CA GLN A 138 8.23 6.96 -31.86
C GLN A 138 8.01 6.82 -30.35
N LYS A 139 8.65 5.83 -29.72
CA LYS A 139 8.66 5.64 -28.27
C LYS A 139 10.08 5.78 -27.75
N LEU A 140 10.30 6.70 -26.83
CA LEU A 140 11.57 6.91 -26.13
C LEU A 140 11.41 6.53 -24.66
N THR A 141 12.36 5.77 -24.13
CA THR A 141 12.43 5.40 -22.72
C THR A 141 13.64 6.12 -22.13
N ILE A 142 13.36 7.10 -21.29
CA ILE A 142 14.39 7.96 -20.71
C ILE A 142 14.43 7.69 -19.21
N ALA A 143 15.51 7.07 -18.75
CA ALA A 143 15.72 6.85 -17.32
C ALA A 143 16.40 8.07 -16.70
N PHE A 144 15.94 8.51 -15.54
CA PHE A 144 16.45 9.68 -14.84
C PHE A 144 17.00 9.33 -13.47
N ASP A 145 18.05 10.05 -13.11
CA ASP A 145 18.45 10.20 -11.72
C ASP A 145 18.97 11.61 -11.44
N THR A 146 19.07 11.95 -10.16
CA THR A 146 19.49 13.26 -9.69
C THR A 146 20.31 13.14 -8.43
N GLU A 147 21.36 13.95 -8.37
CA GLU A 147 22.20 14.05 -7.18
C GLU A 147 21.94 15.35 -6.44
N PHE A 148 22.02 15.27 -5.11
CA PHE A 148 21.84 16.39 -4.21
C PHE A 148 23.07 16.55 -3.31
N THR A 149 23.18 17.71 -2.68
CA THR A 149 24.08 17.95 -1.53
C THR A 149 23.67 17.08 -0.32
N ASP A 150 24.20 17.37 0.87
CA ASP A 150 23.91 16.60 2.07
C ASP A 150 22.41 16.51 2.44
N LYS A 151 22.08 15.54 3.29
CA LYS A 151 20.70 15.28 3.72
C LYS A 151 20.06 16.41 4.54
N LYS A 152 20.84 17.32 5.12
CA LYS A 152 20.36 18.40 6.00
C LYS A 152 19.90 19.60 5.18
N ASN A 153 20.63 19.94 4.12
CA ASN A 153 20.32 21.06 3.23
C ASN A 153 20.41 20.62 1.76
N PRO A 154 19.44 19.84 1.26
CA PRO A 154 19.49 19.28 -0.09
C PRO A 154 19.35 20.39 -1.16
N GLU A 155 20.39 20.60 -1.94
CA GLU A 155 20.46 21.42 -3.14
C GLU A 155 20.74 20.51 -4.33
N LEU A 156 20.13 20.79 -5.48
CA LEU A 156 20.36 20.00 -6.69
C LEU A 156 21.79 20.19 -7.19
N LEU A 157 22.53 19.10 -7.39
CA LEU A 157 23.88 19.11 -7.95
C LEU A 157 23.88 18.84 -9.45
N CYS A 158 23.09 17.89 -9.93
CA CYS A 158 22.95 17.59 -11.34
C CYS A 158 21.66 16.82 -11.64
N ILE A 159 21.29 16.81 -12.91
CA ILE A 159 20.29 15.91 -13.48
C ILE A 159 21.02 15.01 -14.48
N THR A 160 20.75 13.71 -14.40
CA THR A 160 21.26 12.73 -15.36
C THR A 160 20.12 12.01 -16.03
N ALA A 161 20.32 11.68 -17.30
CA ALA A 161 19.39 10.91 -18.08
C ALA A 161 20.10 9.87 -18.95
N TYR A 162 19.45 8.74 -19.17
CA TYR A 162 19.88 7.73 -20.12
C TYR A 162 18.74 7.43 -21.09
N ILE A 163 18.97 7.64 -22.39
CA ILE A 163 18.02 7.31 -23.46
C ILE A 163 18.41 5.95 -24.02
N GLY A 164 17.66 4.92 -23.62
CA GLY A 164 18.00 3.54 -23.95
C GLY A 164 18.02 3.26 -25.44
N GLU A 165 17.03 3.76 -26.18
CA GLU A 165 16.91 3.51 -27.63
C GLU A 165 18.01 4.18 -28.46
N LEU A 166 18.71 5.18 -27.90
CA LEU A 166 19.81 5.89 -28.57
C LEU A 166 21.18 5.58 -27.93
N GLU A 167 21.18 4.79 -26.86
CA GLU A 167 22.33 4.55 -25.98
C GLU A 167 23.06 5.85 -25.56
N GLN A 168 22.31 6.93 -25.34
CA GLN A 168 22.86 8.23 -25.00
C GLN A 168 22.81 8.50 -23.50
N GLU A 169 23.96 8.91 -22.95
CA GLU A 169 24.12 9.37 -21.57
C GLU A 169 24.12 10.90 -21.57
N ILE A 170 23.28 11.50 -20.73
CA ILE A 170 23.08 12.95 -20.69
C ILE A 170 23.33 13.43 -19.26
N TYR A 171 24.24 14.38 -19.13
CA TYR A 171 24.52 15.08 -17.90
C TYR A 171 24.14 16.56 -18.05
N ILE A 172 23.36 17.05 -17.09
CA ILE A 172 22.92 18.44 -16.99
C ILE A 172 23.37 18.96 -15.63
N ASP A 173 24.27 19.94 -15.66
CA ASP A 173 24.75 20.56 -14.42
C ASP A 173 23.65 21.40 -13.77
N SER A 174 23.64 21.52 -12.44
CA SER A 174 22.67 22.39 -11.75
C SER A 174 22.73 23.86 -12.20
N SER A 175 23.88 24.33 -12.68
CA SER A 175 24.00 25.67 -13.29
C SER A 175 23.25 25.84 -14.62
N GLU A 176 22.88 24.75 -15.29
CA GLU A 176 22.06 24.78 -16.52
C GLU A 176 20.55 24.84 -16.20
N VAL A 177 20.17 24.62 -14.94
CA VAL A 177 18.78 24.60 -14.50
C VAL A 177 18.35 25.99 -14.03
N ASN A 178 17.62 26.71 -14.88
CA ASN A 178 17.07 28.04 -14.61
C ASN A 178 15.52 28.03 -14.59
N ASP A 179 14.91 29.19 -14.36
CA ASP A 179 13.43 29.33 -14.27
C ASP A 179 12.68 28.89 -15.54
N ASP A 180 13.34 28.93 -16.70
CA ASP A 180 12.81 28.54 -18.01
C ASP A 180 13.18 27.10 -18.43
N PHE A 181 13.85 26.34 -17.56
CA PHE A 181 14.38 25.01 -17.87
C PHE A 181 13.31 24.07 -18.43
N ASP A 182 13.54 23.58 -19.66
CA ASP A 182 12.74 22.56 -20.33
C ASP A 182 13.56 21.28 -20.44
N LEU A 183 13.21 20.29 -19.63
CA LEU A 183 13.95 19.02 -19.56
C LEU A 183 13.97 18.30 -20.92
N ILE A 184 12.84 18.26 -21.62
CA ILE A 184 12.76 17.56 -22.92
C ILE A 184 13.57 18.34 -23.94
N GLY A 185 13.41 19.67 -23.97
CA GLY A 185 14.17 20.52 -24.87
C GLY A 185 15.67 20.37 -24.68
N CYS A 186 16.14 20.44 -23.43
CA CYS A 186 17.55 20.28 -23.07
C CYS A 186 18.09 18.90 -23.46
N ILE A 187 17.35 17.83 -23.21
CA ILE A 187 17.74 16.47 -23.62
C ILE A 187 17.89 16.37 -25.13
N LEU A 188 16.93 16.90 -25.89
CA LEU A 188 16.95 16.90 -27.34
C LEU A 188 18.15 17.71 -27.88
N GLU A 189 18.46 18.85 -27.26
CA GLU A 189 19.63 19.66 -27.60
C GLU A 189 20.95 18.94 -27.31
N LYS A 190 21.04 18.21 -26.20
CA LYS A 190 22.23 17.40 -25.85
C LYS A 190 22.49 16.26 -26.83
N ILE A 191 21.46 15.76 -27.52
CA ILE A 191 21.59 14.80 -28.63
C ILE A 191 21.64 15.46 -30.02
N GLY A 192 21.80 16.79 -30.08
CA GLY A 192 22.05 17.54 -31.30
C GLY A 192 20.82 18.04 -32.05
N LEU A 193 19.63 17.99 -31.44
CA LEU A 193 18.37 18.46 -32.04
C LEU A 193 17.98 19.83 -31.48
N GLN A 194 17.74 20.81 -32.34
CA GLN A 194 17.32 22.13 -31.88
C GLN A 194 15.87 22.08 -31.42
N SER A 195 15.62 22.46 -30.17
CA SER A 195 14.28 22.45 -29.59
C SER A 195 13.77 23.87 -29.34
N SER A 196 12.47 24.11 -29.47
CA SER A 196 11.82 25.32 -28.95
C SER A 196 10.34 25.08 -28.68
N ARG A 197 9.73 25.82 -27.74
CA ARG A 197 8.33 25.59 -27.36
C ARG A 197 7.34 26.02 -28.45
N VAL A 198 6.27 25.22 -28.63
CA VAL A 198 5.14 25.57 -29.48
C VAL A 198 4.03 26.19 -28.63
N ASN A 199 3.66 27.45 -28.87
CA ASN A 199 2.45 28.03 -28.26
C ASN A 199 1.19 27.48 -28.95
N ARG A 200 0.78 26.26 -28.58
CA ARG A 200 -0.34 25.55 -29.21
C ARG A 200 -1.64 26.33 -29.12
N LYS A 201 -1.93 26.96 -27.96
CA LYS A 201 -3.17 27.72 -27.75
C LYS A 201 -3.26 28.89 -28.72
N LYS A 202 -2.21 29.72 -28.81
CA LYS A 202 -2.15 30.85 -29.74
C LYS A 202 -2.22 30.39 -31.20
N THR A 203 -1.54 29.29 -31.53
CA THR A 203 -1.59 28.68 -32.87
C THR A 203 -3.00 28.21 -33.22
N GLN A 204 -3.66 27.53 -32.28
CA GLN A 204 -5.02 27.01 -32.43
C GLN A 204 -6.08 28.12 -32.51
N GLU A 205 -5.92 29.18 -31.73
CA GLU A 205 -6.75 30.39 -31.78
C GLU A 205 -6.60 31.10 -33.12
N LEU A 206 -5.38 31.24 -33.61
CA LEU A 206 -5.09 31.84 -34.91
C LEU A 206 -5.74 31.04 -36.05
N ILE A 207 -5.55 29.72 -36.07
CA ILE A 207 -6.16 28.82 -37.08
C ILE A 207 -7.69 28.87 -37.01
N ASN A 208 -8.28 28.80 -35.82
CA ASN A 208 -9.74 28.87 -35.69
C ASN A 208 -10.31 30.25 -36.06
N LYS A 209 -9.56 31.33 -35.82
CA LYS A 209 -9.94 32.68 -36.24
C LYS A 209 -10.01 32.76 -37.77
N TYR A 210 -8.99 32.26 -38.48
CA TYR A 210 -9.00 32.24 -39.94
C TYR A 210 -10.01 31.26 -40.52
N TRP A 211 -10.18 30.09 -39.91
CA TRP A 211 -11.23 29.14 -40.29
C TRP A 211 -12.61 29.79 -40.31
N LYS A 212 -12.96 30.49 -39.23
CA LYS A 212 -14.24 31.22 -39.15
C LYS A 212 -14.35 32.33 -40.19
N GLN A 213 -13.24 33.01 -40.50
CA GLN A 213 -13.20 34.09 -41.48
C GLN A 213 -13.40 33.58 -42.91
N PHE A 214 -12.72 32.50 -43.31
CA PHE A 214 -12.73 32.00 -44.68
C PHE A 214 -13.83 30.96 -44.95
N PHE A 215 -14.25 30.22 -43.92
CA PHE A 215 -15.19 29.10 -44.04
C PHE A 215 -16.29 29.14 -42.97
N PRO A 216 -17.15 30.16 -42.96
CA PRO A 216 -18.17 30.35 -41.93
C PRO A 216 -19.20 29.20 -41.84
N LYS A 217 -19.38 28.44 -42.94
CA LYS A 217 -20.27 27.25 -42.97
C LYS A 217 -19.62 25.99 -42.38
N GLY A 218 -18.28 25.97 -42.28
CA GLY A 218 -17.48 24.95 -41.59
C GLY A 218 -17.70 23.50 -42.04
N ARG A 219 -17.44 23.18 -43.31
CA ARG A 219 -17.52 21.79 -43.82
C ARG A 219 -16.17 21.09 -43.72
N GLN A 220 -16.17 19.75 -43.67
CA GLN A 220 -14.93 18.96 -43.65
C GLN A 220 -14.05 19.23 -44.90
N SER A 221 -14.68 19.33 -46.08
CA SER A 221 -14.01 19.66 -47.34
C SER A 221 -13.31 21.03 -47.32
N ASP A 222 -13.74 21.93 -46.44
CA ASP A 222 -13.14 23.26 -46.33
C ASP A 222 -11.80 23.21 -45.59
N VAL A 223 -11.54 22.16 -44.80
CA VAL A 223 -10.27 21.97 -44.05
C VAL A 223 -9.09 21.83 -45.02
N GLU A 224 -9.27 21.13 -46.13
CA GLU A 224 -8.25 21.03 -47.18
C GLU A 224 -8.06 22.35 -47.92
N LYS A 225 -9.13 23.11 -48.16
CA LYS A 225 -9.05 24.45 -48.77
C LYS A 225 -8.31 25.44 -47.88
N LEU A 226 -8.47 25.33 -46.56
CA LEU A 226 -7.75 26.15 -45.59
C LEU A 226 -6.23 25.95 -45.70
N LYS A 227 -5.74 24.71 -45.97
CA LYS A 227 -4.31 24.45 -46.18
C LYS A 227 -3.74 25.22 -47.37
N ASN A 228 -4.58 25.54 -48.36
CA ASN A 228 -4.19 26.22 -49.60
C ASN A 228 -4.42 27.74 -49.58
N CYS A 229 -4.87 28.31 -48.45
CA CYS A 229 -5.26 29.71 -48.36
C CYS A 229 -4.05 30.63 -48.14
N GLY A 230 -3.47 31.23 -49.20
CA GLY A 230 -2.14 31.91 -49.21
C GLY A 230 -1.75 32.81 -48.02
N ASP A 231 -2.67 33.55 -47.39
CA ASP A 231 -2.38 34.36 -46.20
C ASP A 231 -2.09 33.54 -44.94
N LEU A 232 -2.69 32.36 -44.82
CA LEU A 232 -2.54 31.48 -43.67
C LEU A 232 -1.14 30.81 -43.65
N PRO A 233 -0.62 30.19 -44.73
CA PRO A 233 0.77 29.75 -44.82
C PRO A 233 1.78 30.85 -44.48
N VAL A 234 1.55 32.11 -44.90
CA VAL A 234 2.47 33.22 -44.58
C VAL A 234 2.49 33.52 -43.07
N LYS A 235 1.33 33.57 -42.41
CA LYS A 235 1.25 33.88 -40.97
C LYS A 235 1.62 32.68 -40.09
N ILE A 236 1.33 31.47 -40.52
CA ILE A 236 1.80 30.23 -39.89
C ILE A 236 3.31 30.08 -40.08
N GLY A 237 3.86 30.44 -41.25
CA GLY A 237 5.29 30.52 -41.49
C GLY A 237 6.00 31.55 -40.60
N LYS A 238 5.35 32.68 -40.27
CA LYS A 238 5.85 33.63 -39.25
C LYS A 238 5.88 33.05 -37.83
N LEU A 239 5.13 31.98 -37.58
CA LEU A 239 5.20 31.20 -36.34
C LEU A 239 6.17 30.01 -36.45
N GLY A 240 6.91 29.90 -37.56
CA GLY A 240 7.87 28.81 -37.80
C GLY A 240 7.23 27.47 -38.20
N LEU A 241 5.95 27.45 -38.57
CA LEU A 241 5.19 26.24 -38.89
C LEU A 241 5.00 26.07 -40.40
N ASN A 242 5.04 24.83 -40.87
CA ASN A 242 4.58 24.48 -42.22
C ASN A 242 3.23 23.75 -42.12
N LEU A 243 2.26 24.13 -42.95
CA LEU A 243 0.89 23.56 -42.93
C LEU A 243 0.86 22.08 -43.35
N THR A 244 1.89 21.61 -44.04
CA THR A 244 2.09 20.20 -44.39
C THR A 244 2.35 19.33 -43.17
N ASP A 245 2.95 19.91 -42.12
CA ASP A 245 3.40 19.20 -40.93
C ASP A 245 2.33 19.19 -39.83
N ILE A 246 1.15 19.73 -40.16
CA ILE A 246 0.00 19.84 -39.28
C ILE A 246 -1.15 19.04 -39.84
N ASP A 247 -1.59 18.05 -39.07
CA ASP A 247 -2.85 17.38 -39.33
C ASP A 247 -3.99 18.21 -38.73
N LEU A 248 -4.92 18.65 -39.58
CA LEU A 248 -6.05 19.48 -39.21
C LEU A 248 -7.31 18.61 -39.23
N LYS A 249 -7.96 18.46 -38.08
CA LYS A 249 -9.18 17.68 -37.94
C LYS A 249 -10.32 18.54 -37.43
N LEU A 250 -11.46 18.49 -38.08
CA LEU A 250 -12.67 19.10 -37.56
C LEU A 250 -13.25 18.23 -36.46
N ASN A 251 -13.52 18.81 -35.29
CA ASN A 251 -14.21 18.08 -34.23
C ASN A 251 -15.74 18.21 -34.37
N ARG A 252 -16.49 17.47 -33.53
CA ARG A 252 -17.97 17.49 -33.49
C ARG A 252 -18.57 18.89 -33.31
N ARG A 253 -17.81 19.85 -32.76
CA ARG A 253 -18.23 21.26 -32.56
C ARG A 253 -17.82 22.18 -33.72
N LYS A 254 -17.43 21.62 -34.87
CA LYS A 254 -16.95 22.35 -36.05
C LYS A 254 -15.74 23.27 -35.77
N LYS A 255 -14.95 22.95 -34.74
CA LYS A 255 -13.66 23.61 -34.50
C LYS A 255 -12.55 22.78 -35.13
N ILE A 256 -11.57 23.45 -35.71
CA ILE A 256 -10.35 22.78 -36.14
C ILE A 256 -9.55 22.42 -34.91
N THR A 257 -9.06 21.19 -34.89
CA THR A 257 -8.07 20.67 -33.95
C THR A 257 -6.80 20.41 -34.74
N ILE A 258 -5.68 20.84 -34.18
CA ILE A 258 -4.35 20.63 -34.72
C ILE A 258 -3.80 19.36 -34.06
N SER A 259 -3.21 18.46 -34.82
CA SER A 259 -2.35 17.39 -34.30
C SER A 259 -1.00 17.41 -34.99
N PHE A 260 0.06 17.24 -34.20
CA PHE A 260 1.44 17.18 -34.66
C PHE A 260 1.94 15.72 -34.73
N LYS A 261 3.14 15.49 -35.27
CA LYS A 261 3.82 14.19 -35.20
C LYS A 261 3.95 13.80 -33.73
N LYS A 262 3.50 12.59 -33.36
CA LYS A 262 3.46 12.16 -31.96
C LYS A 262 4.68 11.32 -31.61
N PHE A 263 5.20 11.59 -30.43
CA PHE A 263 6.21 10.80 -29.74
C PHE A 263 5.69 10.46 -28.35
N ASP A 264 5.93 9.22 -27.92
CA ASP A 264 5.62 8.76 -26.58
C ASP A 264 6.92 8.69 -25.78
N ILE A 265 7.04 9.50 -24.74
CA ILE A 265 8.18 9.48 -23.83
C ILE A 265 7.76 8.74 -22.56
N GLN A 266 8.47 7.66 -22.24
CA GLN A 266 8.39 6.96 -20.97
C GLN A 266 9.55 7.38 -20.09
N TYR A 267 9.28 8.22 -19.09
CA TYR A 267 10.23 8.53 -18.04
C TYR A 267 10.29 7.39 -17.04
N VAL A 268 11.47 6.87 -16.81
CA VAL A 268 11.75 5.79 -15.85
C VAL A 268 12.61 6.36 -14.74
N MET A 269 12.30 6.04 -13.50
CA MET A 269 13.04 6.56 -12.34
C MET A 269 13.11 5.52 -11.23
N PHE A 270 14.11 5.65 -10.38
CA PHE A 270 14.29 4.83 -9.18
C PHE A 270 14.43 5.76 -7.98
N PHE A 271 13.34 5.99 -7.23
CA PHE A 271 13.17 7.06 -6.22
C PHE A 271 12.95 8.47 -6.80
N ALA A 272 11.72 8.78 -7.22
CA ALA A 272 11.34 10.16 -7.51
C ALA A 272 11.18 10.97 -6.21
N TYR A 273 12.13 11.85 -5.87
CA TYR A 273 11.88 12.84 -4.82
C TYR A 273 10.75 13.78 -5.25
N ALA A 274 9.77 14.00 -4.38
CA ALA A 274 8.76 15.06 -4.62
C ALA A 274 9.39 16.45 -4.80
N ASP A 275 10.61 16.64 -4.28
CA ASP A 275 11.38 17.88 -4.40
C ASP A 275 11.98 18.06 -5.81
N LEU A 276 12.18 17.00 -6.59
CA LEU A 276 12.54 17.12 -8.01
C LEU A 276 11.49 17.91 -8.79
N PHE A 277 10.23 17.72 -8.44
CA PHE A 277 9.08 18.39 -9.05
C PHE A 277 8.93 19.86 -8.66
N LYS A 278 9.70 20.34 -7.69
CA LYS A 278 9.85 21.77 -7.39
C LYS A 278 10.95 22.44 -8.21
N VAL A 279 11.87 21.65 -8.77
CA VAL A 279 13.03 22.15 -9.54
C VAL A 279 12.73 22.19 -11.03
N TYR A 280 11.83 21.35 -11.54
CA TYR A 280 11.29 21.54 -12.89
C TYR A 280 10.45 22.82 -12.93
N GLY A 281 10.81 23.75 -13.81
CA GLY A 281 10.26 25.11 -13.88
C GLY A 281 8.72 25.19 -13.93
N SER A 282 8.23 26.42 -13.84
CA SER A 282 6.81 26.80 -13.64
C SER A 282 5.78 26.04 -14.51
N GLU A 283 6.12 25.59 -15.70
CA GLU A 283 5.19 24.90 -16.62
C GLU A 283 5.02 23.40 -16.36
N VAL A 284 6.09 22.68 -16.00
CA VAL A 284 5.96 21.26 -15.60
C VAL A 284 5.39 21.19 -14.19
N ALA A 285 5.76 22.16 -13.35
CA ALA A 285 5.13 22.41 -12.07
C ALA A 285 3.60 22.47 -12.23
N ASP A 286 3.03 23.31 -13.10
CA ASP A 286 1.57 23.37 -13.29
C ASP A 286 0.93 22.01 -13.65
N PHE A 287 1.57 21.19 -14.49
CA PHE A 287 1.11 19.83 -14.78
C PHE A 287 1.20 18.91 -13.55
N LEU A 288 2.29 18.96 -12.80
CA LEU A 288 2.53 18.12 -11.63
C LEU A 288 1.72 18.55 -10.40
N TRP A 289 1.40 19.84 -10.28
CA TRP A 289 0.52 20.44 -9.27
C TRP A 289 -0.95 20.40 -9.66
N SER A 290 -1.27 20.17 -10.95
CA SER A 290 -2.64 19.98 -11.39
C SER A 290 -3.29 18.76 -10.73
N THR A 291 -4.61 18.71 -10.75
CA THR A 291 -5.42 17.58 -10.26
C THR A 291 -5.12 16.22 -10.91
N TYR A 292 -4.25 16.16 -11.93
CA TYR A 292 -3.89 14.95 -12.66
C TYR A 292 -2.78 14.13 -11.99
N ALA A 293 -1.78 14.76 -11.37
CA ALA A 293 -0.73 14.10 -10.58
C ALA A 293 -1.00 14.32 -9.09
N LYS A 294 -1.66 13.35 -8.44
CA LYS A 294 -1.93 13.43 -6.99
C LYS A 294 -0.65 13.15 -6.19
N LEU A 295 0.19 14.17 -6.03
CA LEU A 295 1.29 14.18 -5.06
C LEU A 295 0.69 14.02 -3.66
N THR A 296 1.10 12.96 -2.96
CA THR A 296 0.74 12.78 -1.54
C THR A 296 1.93 13.17 -0.67
N GLN A 297 1.66 13.69 0.54
CA GLN A 297 2.62 14.26 1.52
C GLN A 297 3.89 13.44 1.85
N TYR A 298 4.07 12.23 1.33
CA TYR A 298 5.19 11.33 1.64
C TYR A 298 6.25 11.18 0.54
N ARG A 299 6.53 12.23 -0.25
CA ARG A 299 7.56 12.18 -1.30
C ARG A 299 7.28 11.09 -2.35
N THR A 300 6.02 10.96 -2.78
CA THR A 300 5.60 9.86 -3.67
C THR A 300 4.49 10.31 -4.62
N ILE A 301 4.69 10.08 -5.92
CA ILE A 301 3.65 10.23 -6.95
C ILE A 301 2.82 8.93 -6.98
N LYS A 302 1.53 9.01 -6.62
CA LYS A 302 0.62 7.84 -6.58
C LYS A 302 -0.27 7.68 -7.81
N LYS A 303 -0.23 8.62 -8.75
CA LYS A 303 -1.01 8.57 -9.98
C LYS A 303 -0.26 9.30 -11.09
N MET A 304 0.14 8.56 -12.11
CA MET A 304 0.83 9.12 -13.28
C MET A 304 -0.21 9.25 -14.39
N GLY A 305 -0.74 10.46 -14.54
CA GLY A 305 -1.46 10.80 -15.77
C GLY A 305 -0.48 10.95 -16.92
N SER A 306 -0.94 10.80 -18.16
CA SER A 306 -0.15 11.18 -19.32
C SER A 306 -0.10 12.72 -19.41
N ALA A 307 1.08 13.31 -19.45
CA ALA A 307 1.25 14.71 -19.84
C ALA A 307 1.27 14.83 -21.36
N LYS A 308 0.96 16.01 -21.88
CA LYS A 308 1.20 16.34 -23.29
C LYS A 308 1.90 17.68 -23.39
N THR A 309 3.04 17.72 -24.07
CA THR A 309 3.70 18.96 -24.46
C THR A 309 3.91 19.01 -25.97
N SER A 310 4.12 20.20 -26.52
CA SER A 310 4.37 20.40 -27.94
C SER A 310 5.63 21.25 -28.15
N LEU A 311 6.59 20.71 -28.90
CA LEU A 311 7.87 21.37 -29.19
C LEU A 311 8.14 21.40 -30.70
N PHE A 312 8.85 22.41 -31.17
CA PHE A 312 9.51 22.43 -32.46
C PHE A 312 10.84 21.72 -32.33
N ILE A 313 11.04 20.66 -33.11
CA ILE A 313 12.31 19.95 -33.20
C ILE A 313 12.85 20.15 -34.60
N ASP A 314 13.98 20.86 -34.71
CA ASP A 314 14.57 21.29 -35.99
C ASP A 314 13.56 21.98 -36.94
N GLY A 315 12.61 22.71 -36.35
CA GLY A 315 11.56 23.43 -37.07
C GLY A 315 10.30 22.61 -37.37
N VAL A 316 10.23 21.34 -36.98
CA VAL A 316 9.04 20.50 -37.14
C VAL A 316 8.25 20.45 -35.83
N PRO A 317 6.95 20.80 -35.82
CA PRO A 317 6.14 20.71 -34.62
C PRO A 317 5.85 19.25 -34.27
N CYS A 318 6.07 18.89 -33.01
CA CYS A 318 5.92 17.55 -32.47
C CYS A 318 5.08 17.58 -31.20
N ASP A 319 4.27 16.55 -30.99
CA ASP A 319 3.49 16.28 -29.78
C ASP A 319 4.19 15.18 -28.98
N PHE A 320 4.52 15.46 -27.72
CA PHE A 320 5.11 14.49 -26.81
C PHE A 320 4.08 14.08 -25.76
N ASN A 321 3.67 12.81 -25.76
CA ASN A 321 2.90 12.23 -24.67
C ASN A 321 3.89 11.69 -23.65
N ILE A 322 3.86 12.22 -22.43
CA ILE A 322 4.81 11.87 -21.38
C ILE A 322 4.12 10.96 -20.39
N ASN A 323 4.67 9.76 -20.21
CA ASN A 323 4.32 8.84 -19.15
C ASN A 323 5.49 8.78 -18.16
N ILE A 324 5.17 8.64 -16.89
CA ILE A 324 6.19 8.49 -15.84
C ILE A 324 6.06 7.06 -15.31
N PHE A 325 7.17 6.47 -14.87
CA PHE A 325 7.25 5.11 -14.34
C PHE A 325 8.31 5.06 -13.23
N ASP A 326 7.92 4.69 -12.02
CA ASP A 326 8.87 4.49 -10.92
C ASP A 326 9.05 2.98 -10.68
N CYS A 327 10.23 2.49 -11.05
CA CYS A 327 10.62 1.08 -10.94
C CYS A 327 10.51 0.54 -9.52
N ARG A 328 10.61 1.41 -8.51
CA ARG A 328 10.53 0.99 -7.11
C ARG A 328 9.14 0.45 -6.76
N TYR A 329 8.06 1.00 -7.33
CA TYR A 329 6.70 0.56 -7.02
C TYR A 329 6.27 -0.69 -7.77
N ALA A 330 6.88 -0.96 -8.93
CA ALA A 330 6.68 -2.20 -9.66
C ALA A 330 7.26 -3.42 -8.90
N LEU A 331 8.13 -3.16 -7.94
CA LEU A 331 8.81 -4.14 -7.08
C LEU A 331 8.21 -4.13 -5.67
N PRO A 332 8.37 -5.22 -4.88
CA PRO A 332 8.09 -5.17 -3.46
C PRO A 332 8.94 -4.08 -2.81
N SER A 333 8.41 -3.46 -1.76
CA SER A 333 9.14 -2.56 -0.87
C SER A 333 10.18 -3.33 -0.05
N ILE A 334 11.18 -3.91 -0.73
CA ILE A 334 12.42 -4.30 -0.09
C ILE A 334 13.11 -2.98 0.29
N PRO A 335 13.78 -2.88 1.44
CA PRO A 335 14.65 -1.75 1.77
C PRO A 335 15.90 -1.66 0.86
N ALA A 336 15.78 -2.09 -0.40
CA ALA A 336 16.85 -2.24 -1.35
C ALA A 336 17.05 -0.95 -2.15
N SER A 337 18.25 -0.38 -2.00
CA SER A 337 18.85 0.55 -2.96
C SER A 337 18.80 -0.02 -4.39
N LEU A 338 19.04 0.84 -5.38
CA LEU A 338 19.13 0.46 -6.79
C LEU A 338 20.08 -0.72 -6.97
N ASP A 339 21.26 -0.63 -6.36
CA ASP A 339 22.30 -1.66 -6.38
C ASP A 339 21.81 -3.06 -5.93
N ASN A 340 21.02 -3.12 -4.86
CA ASN A 340 20.46 -4.38 -4.39
C ASN A 340 19.45 -4.97 -5.38
N GLN A 341 18.64 -4.13 -6.04
CA GLN A 341 17.68 -4.59 -7.04
C GLN A 341 18.40 -5.06 -8.32
N VAL A 342 19.35 -4.27 -8.82
CA VAL A 342 20.21 -4.59 -9.97
C VAL A 342 20.89 -5.94 -9.77
N LYS A 343 21.50 -6.16 -8.60
CA LYS A 343 22.10 -7.45 -8.23
C LYS A 343 21.09 -8.59 -8.16
N THR A 344 19.92 -8.34 -7.55
CA THR A 344 18.87 -9.34 -7.38
C THR A 344 18.33 -9.83 -8.72
N TYR A 345 18.26 -8.95 -9.72
CA TYR A 345 17.77 -9.26 -11.05
C TYR A 345 18.87 -9.62 -12.06
N GLY A 346 20.10 -9.84 -11.59
CA GLY A 346 21.19 -10.37 -12.41
C GLY A 346 21.76 -9.38 -13.43
N ILE A 347 21.62 -8.08 -13.20
CA ILE A 347 22.23 -7.07 -14.07
C ILE A 347 23.72 -7.02 -13.78
N SER A 348 24.53 -7.24 -14.82
CA SER A 348 25.99 -7.39 -14.70
C SER A 348 26.71 -6.10 -14.35
N THR A 349 26.15 -4.95 -14.72
CA THR A 349 26.70 -3.64 -14.42
C THR A 349 26.46 -3.33 -12.94
N GLY A 350 27.53 -3.16 -12.18
CA GLY A 350 27.45 -2.74 -10.79
C GLY A 350 27.35 -1.22 -10.66
N LYS A 351 26.86 -0.74 -9.52
CA LYS A 351 26.92 0.68 -9.17
C LYS A 351 28.37 1.12 -8.95
N VAL A 352 28.71 2.33 -9.37
CA VAL A 352 30.03 2.92 -9.11
C VAL A 352 30.21 3.09 -7.60
N LYS A 353 31.27 2.49 -7.06
CA LYS A 353 31.70 2.74 -5.68
C LYS A 353 32.64 3.94 -5.68
N ILE A 354 32.08 5.10 -5.38
CA ILE A 354 32.76 6.41 -5.47
C ILE A 354 34.10 6.36 -4.72
N SER A 355 34.10 5.83 -3.49
CA SER A 355 35.31 5.74 -2.66
C SER A 355 36.44 4.91 -3.29
N GLU A 356 36.11 3.76 -3.89
CA GLU A 356 37.10 2.91 -4.57
C GLU A 356 37.63 3.60 -5.84
N ALA A 357 36.76 4.26 -6.61
CA ALA A 357 37.14 5.01 -7.80
C ALA A 357 38.05 6.21 -7.48
N ILE A 358 37.76 6.95 -6.39
CA ILE A 358 38.60 8.07 -5.93
C ILE A 358 39.98 7.55 -5.53
N LYS A 359 40.02 6.47 -4.76
CA LYS A 359 41.30 5.86 -4.35
C LYS A 359 42.13 5.39 -5.53
N GLU A 360 41.49 4.78 -6.54
CA GLU A 360 42.17 4.27 -7.74
C GLU A 360 42.73 5.39 -8.62
N ARG A 361 41.95 6.45 -8.89
CA ARG A 361 42.33 7.51 -9.83
C ARG A 361 43.10 8.66 -9.19
N TYR A 362 42.80 8.98 -7.94
CA TYR A 362 43.34 10.16 -7.23
C TYR A 362 44.25 9.79 -6.05
N GLY A 363 44.23 8.53 -5.59
CA GLY A 363 45.05 8.08 -4.45
C GLY A 363 44.50 8.47 -3.08
N ASP A 364 43.37 9.17 -3.03
CA ASP A 364 42.75 9.62 -1.79
C ASP A 364 41.93 8.50 -1.14
N ASP A 365 42.16 8.26 0.17
CA ASP A 365 41.50 7.20 0.93
C ASP A 365 40.30 7.77 1.69
N VAL A 366 39.19 7.97 0.97
CA VAL A 366 37.91 8.43 1.53
C VAL A 366 36.94 7.27 1.72
N THR A 367 36.02 7.39 2.67
CA THR A 367 34.99 6.36 2.90
C THR A 367 33.77 6.58 2.03
N GLU A 368 33.07 5.51 1.64
CA GLU A 368 31.83 5.59 0.86
C GLU A 368 30.74 6.42 1.57
N GLN A 369 30.68 6.33 2.91
CA GLN A 369 29.75 7.12 3.72
C GLN A 369 30.09 8.61 3.64
N TRP A 370 31.38 8.96 3.72
CA TRP A 370 31.84 10.33 3.56
C TRP A 370 31.48 10.89 2.19
N CYS A 371 31.71 10.14 1.11
CA CYS A 371 31.34 10.57 -0.25
C CYS A 371 29.85 10.90 -0.36
N LYS A 372 28.99 10.03 0.19
CA LYS A 372 27.53 10.23 0.18
C LYS A 372 27.05 11.40 1.04
N GLU A 373 27.82 11.79 2.05
CA GLU A 373 27.52 12.93 2.91
C GLU A 373 28.07 14.26 2.38
N ASN A 374 29.00 14.22 1.43
CA ASN A 374 29.74 15.39 0.93
C ASN A 374 29.76 15.40 -0.61
N MET A 375 28.61 15.15 -1.23
CA MET A 375 28.52 14.95 -2.68
C MET A 375 28.88 16.21 -3.48
N ASP A 376 28.67 17.39 -2.89
CA ASP A 376 29.14 18.69 -3.39
C ASP A 376 30.66 18.77 -3.45
N ILE A 377 31.35 18.32 -2.41
CA ILE A 377 32.81 18.24 -2.37
C ILE A 377 33.31 17.22 -3.40
N VAL A 378 32.62 16.08 -3.52
CA VAL A 378 32.96 15.07 -4.53
C VAL A 378 32.82 15.65 -5.95
N LYS A 379 31.74 16.38 -6.24
CA LYS A 379 31.54 17.07 -7.52
C LYS A 379 32.67 18.06 -7.83
N ILE A 380 33.11 18.84 -6.84
CA ILE A 380 34.14 19.87 -7.03
C ILE A 380 35.54 19.23 -7.21
N ASN A 381 35.88 18.26 -6.37
CA ASN A 381 37.24 17.72 -6.31
C ASN A 381 37.46 16.53 -7.26
N TYR A 382 36.41 15.76 -7.56
CA TYR A 382 36.45 14.54 -8.36
C TYR A 382 35.31 14.53 -9.42
N PRO A 383 35.24 15.53 -10.30
CA PRO A 383 34.10 15.75 -11.19
C PRO A 383 33.83 14.61 -12.16
N ASP A 384 34.87 13.93 -12.67
CA ASP A 384 34.73 12.78 -13.59
C ASP A 384 34.06 11.58 -12.89
N ILE A 385 34.47 11.27 -11.65
CA ILE A 385 33.90 10.18 -10.85
C ILE A 385 32.46 10.52 -10.46
N PHE A 386 32.18 11.77 -10.12
CA PHE A 386 30.82 12.23 -9.83
C PHE A 386 29.89 12.05 -11.03
N VAL A 387 30.32 12.52 -12.21
CA VAL A 387 29.55 12.39 -13.46
C VAL A 387 29.32 10.91 -13.81
N GLU A 388 30.37 10.09 -13.74
CA GLU A 388 30.29 8.65 -14.00
C GLU A 388 29.32 7.94 -13.04
N TYR A 389 29.39 8.26 -11.74
CA TYR A 389 28.49 7.73 -10.73
C TYR A 389 27.02 8.07 -11.04
N ALA A 390 26.73 9.36 -11.29
CA ALA A 390 25.37 9.83 -11.53
C ALA A 390 24.80 9.25 -12.84
N LEU A 391 25.57 9.25 -13.93
CA LEU A 391 25.15 8.64 -15.21
C LEU A 391 24.92 7.13 -15.09
N THR A 392 25.74 6.45 -14.29
CA THR A 392 25.59 5.01 -14.06
C THR A 392 24.27 4.69 -13.39
N ASP A 393 23.79 5.48 -12.43
CA ASP A 393 22.50 5.20 -11.77
C ASP A 393 21.31 5.36 -12.73
N ALA A 394 21.31 6.39 -13.58
CA ALA A 394 20.29 6.55 -14.63
C ALA A 394 20.30 5.34 -15.60
N LYS A 395 21.49 4.90 -16.02
CA LYS A 395 21.64 3.72 -16.89
C LYS A 395 21.19 2.43 -16.20
N LEU A 396 21.57 2.21 -14.94
CA LEU A 396 21.15 1.05 -14.15
C LEU A 396 19.64 1.03 -13.95
N THR A 397 19.02 2.18 -13.77
CA THR A 397 17.56 2.32 -13.69
C THR A 397 16.88 1.87 -14.98
N TYR A 398 17.39 2.28 -16.15
CA TYR A 398 16.91 1.79 -17.45
C TYR A 398 17.08 0.27 -17.59
N LEU A 399 18.29 -0.24 -17.31
CA LEU A 399 18.57 -1.68 -17.42
C LEU A 399 17.69 -2.50 -16.48
N LEU A 400 17.41 -1.99 -15.27
CA LEU A 400 16.47 -2.58 -14.33
C LEU A 400 15.07 -2.63 -14.91
N TYR A 401 14.56 -1.51 -15.44
CA TYR A 401 13.26 -1.45 -16.09
C TYR A 401 13.11 -2.49 -17.21
N MET A 402 14.07 -2.52 -18.14
CA MET A 402 14.06 -3.47 -19.27
C MET A 402 14.14 -4.93 -18.80
N THR A 403 14.98 -5.19 -17.79
CA THR A 403 15.11 -6.54 -17.20
C THR A 403 13.80 -6.97 -16.55
N LEU A 404 13.11 -6.06 -15.84
CA LEU A 404 11.82 -6.36 -15.26
C LEU A 404 10.76 -6.63 -16.32
N GLU A 405 10.66 -5.81 -17.36
CA GLU A 405 9.74 -6.07 -18.49
C GLU A 405 9.97 -7.46 -19.09
N SER A 406 11.23 -7.80 -19.36
CA SER A 406 11.61 -9.11 -19.88
C SER A 406 11.24 -10.25 -18.93
N LYS A 407 11.54 -10.11 -17.63
CA LYS A 407 11.26 -11.16 -16.64
C LYS A 407 9.76 -11.34 -16.35
N TYR A 408 8.95 -10.30 -16.44
CA TYR A 408 7.49 -10.45 -16.36
C TYR A 408 6.92 -11.17 -17.59
N LYS A 409 7.47 -10.91 -18.78
CA LYS A 409 7.12 -11.66 -19.98
C LYS A 409 7.50 -13.15 -19.84
N GLU A 410 8.70 -13.44 -19.35
CA GLU A 410 9.18 -14.81 -19.10
C GLU A 410 8.30 -15.54 -18.08
N VAL A 411 7.84 -14.85 -17.02
CA VAL A 411 6.83 -15.41 -16.09
C VAL A 411 5.53 -15.76 -16.82
N GLY A 412 5.09 -14.93 -17.77
CA GLY A 412 3.94 -15.24 -18.62
C GLY A 412 4.14 -16.51 -19.44
N GLU A 413 5.33 -16.70 -20.02
CA GLU A 413 5.71 -17.90 -20.78
C GLU A 413 5.73 -19.15 -19.89
N VAL A 414 6.35 -19.06 -18.70
CA VAL A 414 6.43 -20.15 -17.70
C VAL A 414 5.04 -20.58 -17.22
N LEU A 415 4.10 -19.63 -17.10
CA LEU A 415 2.71 -19.90 -16.72
C LEU A 415 1.83 -20.29 -17.91
N GLU A 416 2.42 -20.33 -19.11
CA GLU A 416 1.79 -20.48 -20.43
C GLU A 416 0.55 -19.59 -20.58
N LEU A 417 0.70 -18.29 -20.30
CA LEU A 417 -0.35 -17.29 -20.46
C LEU A 417 -0.45 -16.85 -21.92
N GLU A 418 -1.67 -16.72 -22.42
CA GLU A 418 -1.94 -16.30 -23.80
C GLU A 418 -1.81 -14.79 -23.99
N THR A 419 -1.99 -14.03 -22.91
CA THR A 419 -1.85 -12.57 -22.92
C THR A 419 -0.40 -12.19 -22.63
N GLU A 420 0.14 -11.26 -23.43
CA GLU A 420 1.46 -10.70 -23.17
C GLU A 420 1.44 -9.95 -21.82
N GLN A 421 2.28 -10.37 -20.89
CA GLN A 421 2.39 -9.74 -19.58
C GLN A 421 3.28 -8.51 -19.69
N LYS A 422 2.67 -7.34 -19.45
CA LYS A 422 3.37 -6.05 -19.47
C LYS A 422 3.57 -5.54 -18.06
N LEU A 423 4.77 -5.03 -17.79
CA LEU A 423 5.09 -4.38 -16.53
C LEU A 423 4.17 -3.18 -16.30
N GLN A 424 3.50 -3.18 -15.17
CA GLN A 424 2.61 -2.15 -14.67
C GLN A 424 3.30 -1.31 -13.60
N GLU A 425 2.75 -0.12 -13.34
CA GLU A 425 3.31 0.89 -12.43
C GLU A 425 3.48 0.41 -10.99
N THR A 426 2.64 -0.53 -10.53
CA THR A 426 2.67 -0.99 -9.15
C THR A 426 2.72 -2.51 -9.06
N CYS A 427 3.33 -3.01 -8.01
CA CYS A 427 3.34 -4.42 -7.63
C CYS A 427 1.93 -5.02 -7.66
N GLY A 428 0.94 -4.34 -7.06
CA GLY A 428 -0.44 -4.84 -7.06
C GLY A 428 -1.07 -4.87 -8.45
N SER A 429 -0.78 -3.89 -9.31
CA SER A 429 -1.24 -3.92 -10.70
C SER A 429 -0.61 -5.08 -11.49
N ASN A 430 0.68 -5.36 -11.27
CA ASN A 430 1.39 -6.47 -11.88
C ASN A 430 0.81 -7.83 -11.46
N VAL A 431 0.60 -8.01 -10.16
CA VAL A 431 0.08 -9.25 -9.59
C VAL A 431 -1.37 -9.47 -9.99
N GLN A 432 -2.20 -8.43 -9.98
CA GLN A 432 -3.55 -8.46 -10.57
C GLN A 432 -3.50 -8.88 -12.04
N GLY A 433 -2.59 -8.33 -12.84
CA GLY A 433 -2.47 -8.65 -14.27
C GLY A 433 -2.26 -10.14 -14.51
N ILE A 434 -1.31 -10.74 -13.79
CA ILE A 434 -1.02 -12.18 -13.84
C ILE A 434 -2.22 -13.00 -13.37
N LEU A 435 -2.88 -12.61 -12.27
CA LEU A 435 -4.04 -13.32 -11.76
C LEU A 435 -5.20 -13.30 -12.77
N LYS A 436 -5.48 -12.15 -13.39
CA LYS A 436 -6.50 -12.05 -14.44
C LYS A 436 -6.16 -12.93 -15.64
N ALA A 437 -4.90 -12.93 -16.08
CA ALA A 437 -4.46 -13.78 -17.17
C ALA A 437 -4.60 -15.30 -16.85
N LEU A 438 -4.33 -15.72 -15.62
CA LEU A 438 -4.59 -17.09 -15.17
C LEU A 438 -6.09 -17.43 -15.20
N ILE A 439 -6.95 -16.50 -14.79
CA ILE A 439 -8.40 -16.65 -14.85
C ILE A 439 -8.87 -16.77 -16.31
N TYR A 440 -8.40 -15.91 -17.21
CA TYR A 440 -8.74 -15.95 -18.63
C TYR A 440 -8.36 -17.29 -19.24
N LYS A 441 -7.12 -17.75 -18.99
CA LYS A 441 -6.63 -19.05 -19.43
C LYS A 441 -7.53 -20.18 -18.94
N HIS A 442 -7.92 -20.17 -17.67
CA HIS A 442 -8.75 -21.24 -17.09
C HIS A 442 -10.11 -21.36 -17.77
N PHE A 443 -10.73 -20.22 -18.11
CA PHE A 443 -12.04 -20.18 -18.75
C PHE A 443 -11.97 -20.11 -20.29
N GLY A 444 -10.78 -20.25 -20.89
CA GLY A 444 -10.58 -20.20 -22.34
C GLY A 444 -10.94 -18.85 -22.97
N ALA A 445 -10.81 -17.75 -22.23
CA ALA A 445 -11.14 -16.41 -22.70
C ALA A 445 -9.98 -15.78 -23.49
N THR A 446 -9.86 -16.14 -24.76
CA THR A 446 -8.86 -15.59 -25.70
C THR A 446 -9.38 -14.34 -26.43
N GLU A 447 -10.70 -14.29 -26.63
CA GLU A 447 -11.38 -13.24 -27.38
C GLU A 447 -11.73 -12.05 -26.49
N LYS A 448 -11.69 -10.85 -27.06
CA LYS A 448 -11.93 -9.60 -26.32
C LYS A 448 -13.28 -9.60 -25.59
N ASP A 449 -14.35 -10.09 -26.22
CA ASP A 449 -15.69 -10.08 -25.64
C ASP A 449 -15.79 -10.99 -24.40
N LEU A 450 -15.10 -12.13 -24.41
CA LEU A 450 -15.01 -13.05 -23.26
C LEU A 450 -14.14 -12.47 -22.14
N ILE A 451 -13.04 -11.80 -22.49
CA ILE A 451 -12.19 -11.08 -21.53
C ILE A 451 -12.99 -9.96 -20.86
N ASP A 452 -13.72 -9.16 -21.63
CA ASP A 452 -14.55 -8.07 -21.16
C ASP A 452 -15.71 -8.60 -20.27
N LEU A 453 -16.28 -9.76 -20.60
CA LEU A 453 -17.27 -10.46 -19.76
C LEU A 453 -16.68 -10.86 -18.41
N ILE A 454 -15.53 -11.56 -18.38
CA ILE A 454 -14.88 -11.96 -17.12
C ILE A 454 -14.51 -10.74 -16.28
N ASP A 455 -14.03 -9.67 -16.91
CA ASP A 455 -13.73 -8.40 -16.23
C ASP A 455 -14.96 -7.77 -15.60
N ALA A 456 -16.10 -7.81 -16.29
CA ALA A 456 -17.37 -7.35 -15.74
C ALA A 456 -17.80 -8.20 -14.53
N ILE A 457 -17.65 -9.52 -14.62
CA ILE A 457 -17.94 -10.46 -13.52
C ILE A 457 -17.05 -10.16 -12.30
N LEU A 458 -15.72 -10.08 -12.48
CA LEU A 458 -14.77 -9.70 -11.44
C LEU A 458 -15.14 -8.38 -10.77
N LYS A 459 -15.37 -7.34 -11.59
CA LYS A 459 -15.73 -6.00 -11.12
C LYS A 459 -17.01 -6.00 -10.29
N SER A 460 -17.98 -6.86 -10.61
CA SER A 460 -19.25 -6.95 -9.86
C SER A 460 -19.06 -7.43 -8.41
N GLY A 461 -18.05 -8.27 -8.16
CA GLY A 461 -17.71 -8.80 -6.84
C GLY A 461 -16.88 -7.87 -5.95
N THR A 462 -16.38 -6.75 -6.49
CA THR A 462 -15.56 -5.81 -5.73
C THR A 462 -16.38 -5.09 -4.66
N ALA A 463 -15.77 -4.79 -3.51
CA ALA A 463 -16.40 -4.03 -2.43
C ALA A 463 -16.99 -2.70 -2.90
N LYS A 464 -16.38 -2.05 -3.89
CA LYS A 464 -16.88 -0.80 -4.50
C LYS A 464 -18.18 -1.00 -5.31
N SER A 465 -18.31 -2.12 -6.00
CA SER A 465 -19.56 -2.46 -6.70
C SER A 465 -20.62 -2.91 -5.70
N LEU A 466 -20.23 -3.75 -4.74
CA LEU A 466 -21.11 -4.25 -3.69
C LEU A 466 -21.60 -3.14 -2.75
N SER A 467 -20.82 -2.08 -2.52
CA SER A 467 -21.27 -0.93 -1.70
C SER A 467 -22.38 -0.12 -2.36
N LYS A 468 -22.55 -0.25 -3.67
CA LYS A 468 -23.60 0.43 -4.46
C LYS A 468 -24.83 -0.46 -4.67
N CYS A 469 -24.81 -1.69 -4.18
CA CYS A 469 -25.94 -2.59 -4.33
C CYS A 469 -27.09 -2.14 -3.45
N GLU A 470 -28.29 -2.02 -4.01
CA GLU A 470 -29.49 -1.58 -3.30
C GLU A 470 -29.85 -2.45 -2.09
N SER A 471 -29.51 -3.75 -2.14
CA SER A 471 -29.71 -4.71 -1.05
C SER A 471 -28.71 -4.56 0.10
N ASN A 472 -27.77 -3.62 0.00
CA ASN A 472 -26.72 -3.41 0.99
C ASN A 472 -27.07 -2.24 1.90
N ASP A 473 -27.86 -2.54 2.92
CA ASP A 473 -28.20 -1.60 4.00
C ASP A 473 -27.01 -1.27 4.91
N PHE A 474 -25.77 -1.57 4.53
CA PHE A 474 -24.59 -1.19 5.33
C PHE A 474 -23.47 -0.56 4.48
N GLY A 475 -23.72 -0.34 3.19
CA GLY A 475 -22.75 0.22 2.25
C GLY A 475 -21.44 -0.59 2.20
N VAL A 476 -20.29 0.07 2.16
CA VAL A 476 -19.01 -0.64 2.02
C VAL A 476 -18.56 -1.39 3.28
N LYS A 477 -19.12 -1.07 4.45
CA LYS A 477 -18.55 -1.48 5.75
C LYS A 477 -18.57 -3.00 6.02
N PRO A 478 -19.62 -3.78 5.65
CA PRO A 478 -19.57 -5.23 5.77
C PRO A 478 -18.47 -5.86 4.90
N LEU A 479 -18.00 -5.16 3.89
CA LEU A 479 -17.11 -5.62 2.82
C LEU A 479 -15.65 -5.21 3.06
N ILE A 480 -15.38 -4.47 4.13
CA ILE A 480 -14.02 -4.16 4.56
C ILE A 480 -13.35 -5.43 5.10
N VAL A 481 -12.08 -5.60 4.77
CA VAL A 481 -11.25 -6.73 5.19
C VAL A 481 -10.65 -6.45 6.55
N ALA A 482 -10.87 -7.36 7.50
CA ALA A 482 -10.15 -7.33 8.77
C ALA A 482 -8.70 -7.80 8.55
N GLY A 483 -7.70 -6.98 8.93
CA GLY A 483 -6.28 -7.33 8.78
C GLY A 483 -5.88 -8.57 9.58
N GLY A 484 -4.85 -9.31 9.15
CA GLY A 484 -4.48 -10.59 9.78
C GLY A 484 -3.78 -10.49 11.15
N LEU A 485 -3.40 -9.30 11.59
CA LEU A 485 -2.55 -9.12 12.77
C LEU A 485 -3.26 -9.55 14.06
N LEU A 486 -2.63 -10.45 14.81
CA LEU A 486 -3.06 -10.86 16.15
C LEU A 486 -2.33 -10.02 17.20
N TYR A 487 -3.07 -9.24 17.99
CA TYR A 487 -2.47 -8.35 19.01
C TYR A 487 -2.56 -8.88 20.43
N THR A 488 -2.92 -10.15 20.61
CA THR A 488 -3.15 -10.71 21.94
C THR A 488 -1.83 -11.01 22.64
N ARG A 489 -1.75 -10.89 23.96
CA ARG A 489 -0.52 -11.20 24.71
C ARG A 489 0.72 -10.38 24.29
N THR A 490 0.54 -9.15 23.77
CA THR A 490 1.64 -8.25 23.32
C THR A 490 2.37 -7.50 24.47
N ALA A 491 2.38 -8.11 25.66
CA ALA A 491 3.29 -7.87 26.79
C ALA A 491 2.88 -6.87 27.89
N LYS A 492 2.46 -7.44 29.04
CA LYS A 492 2.64 -6.83 30.37
C LYS A 492 4.04 -7.07 30.95
N HIS A 493 4.76 -8.09 30.45
CA HIS A 493 6.10 -8.43 30.93
C HIS A 493 7.12 -7.55 30.20
N SER A 494 7.72 -6.60 30.93
CA SER A 494 8.78 -5.73 30.41
C SER A 494 10.00 -6.53 29.94
N MET A 495 10.25 -7.68 30.56
CA MET A 495 11.30 -8.62 30.21
C MET A 495 10.85 -10.07 30.39
N ILE A 496 11.15 -10.92 29.41
CA ILE A 496 11.00 -12.37 29.46
C ILE A 496 12.39 -12.95 29.25
N SER A 497 12.82 -13.86 30.12
CA SER A 497 14.12 -14.53 30.03
C SER A 497 13.96 -16.04 29.95
N GLY A 498 14.84 -16.72 29.22
CA GLY A 498 14.87 -18.18 29.15
C GLY A 498 15.47 -18.71 27.86
N ARG A 499 14.95 -19.84 27.39
CA ARG A 499 15.27 -20.39 26.06
C ARG A 499 14.15 -19.98 25.12
N LEU A 500 14.29 -18.83 24.49
CA LEU A 500 13.23 -18.22 23.71
C LEU A 500 13.41 -18.54 22.22
N LEU A 501 12.31 -18.86 21.57
CA LEU A 501 12.25 -19.23 20.15
C LEU A 501 11.16 -18.39 19.47
N ASP A 502 11.24 -18.25 18.15
CA ASP A 502 10.27 -17.53 17.32
C ASP A 502 9.73 -18.50 16.26
N LEU A 503 8.43 -18.80 16.29
CA LEU A 503 7.80 -19.72 15.35
C LEU A 503 6.84 -18.98 14.44
N ASP A 504 6.99 -19.16 13.13
CA ASP A 504 6.14 -18.57 12.11
C ASP A 504 5.53 -19.62 11.18
N GLU A 505 4.35 -19.31 10.66
CA GLU A 505 3.69 -20.02 9.57
C GLU A 505 4.43 -19.78 8.25
N SER A 506 4.85 -20.86 7.60
CA SER A 506 5.56 -20.82 6.34
C SER A 506 4.65 -20.38 5.20
N SER A 507 4.98 -19.23 4.60
CA SER A 507 4.20 -18.63 3.50
C SER A 507 2.71 -18.46 3.83
N CYS A 508 2.42 -18.05 5.07
CA CYS A 508 1.08 -17.89 5.67
C CYS A 508 -0.05 -17.63 4.66
N TYR A 509 -0.12 -16.42 4.08
CA TYR A 509 -1.22 -16.08 3.17
C TYR A 509 -1.30 -16.96 1.92
N ALA A 510 -0.16 -17.31 1.33
CA ALA A 510 -0.13 -18.18 0.16
C ALA A 510 -0.62 -19.60 0.46
N THR A 511 -0.36 -20.10 1.66
CA THR A 511 -0.83 -21.41 2.12
C THR A 511 -2.35 -21.38 2.33
N ALA A 512 -2.91 -20.31 2.90
CA ALA A 512 -4.36 -20.13 2.97
C ALA A 512 -5.01 -20.08 1.57
N ILE A 513 -4.41 -19.32 0.64
CA ILE A 513 -4.86 -19.24 -0.77
C ILE A 513 -4.77 -20.62 -1.46
N SER A 514 -3.75 -21.42 -1.14
CA SER A 514 -3.57 -22.77 -1.71
C SER A 514 -4.68 -23.76 -1.32
N SER A 515 -5.57 -23.39 -0.40
CA SER A 515 -6.63 -24.24 0.16
C SER A 515 -8.06 -23.80 -0.20
N MET A 516 -8.20 -22.78 -1.04
CA MET A 516 -9.49 -22.14 -1.34
C MET A 516 -9.80 -22.12 -2.84
N SER A 517 -11.06 -21.90 -3.17
CA SER A 517 -11.52 -21.44 -4.47
C SER A 517 -11.71 -19.93 -4.48
N LEU A 518 -11.54 -19.30 -5.63
CA LEU A 518 -11.85 -17.89 -5.84
C LEU A 518 -13.18 -17.78 -6.58
N TYR A 519 -14.15 -17.09 -5.98
CA TYR A 519 -15.49 -16.91 -6.53
C TYR A 519 -15.57 -15.57 -7.27
N LEU A 520 -15.84 -15.60 -8.58
CA LEU A 520 -15.88 -14.43 -9.45
C LEU A 520 -17.33 -14.03 -9.70
N GLY A 521 -17.77 -12.92 -9.11
CA GLY A 521 -19.13 -12.42 -9.23
C GLY A 521 -19.60 -11.73 -7.97
N GLN A 522 -20.84 -11.26 -7.96
CA GLN A 522 -21.41 -10.59 -6.79
C GLN A 522 -21.95 -11.63 -5.78
N PRO A 523 -21.38 -11.72 -4.55
CA PRO A 523 -21.96 -12.54 -3.51
C PRO A 523 -23.36 -12.03 -3.11
N ARG A 524 -24.15 -12.92 -2.53
CA ARG A 524 -25.39 -12.56 -1.86
C ARG A 524 -25.05 -11.92 -0.51
N LEU A 525 -25.76 -10.85 -0.20
CA LEU A 525 -25.69 -10.16 1.08
C LEU A 525 -27.07 -10.21 1.73
N ILE A 526 -27.15 -10.74 2.93
CA ILE A 526 -28.36 -10.75 3.76
C ILE A 526 -28.14 -9.80 4.94
N THR A 527 -29.08 -8.87 5.12
CA THR A 527 -29.17 -7.95 6.25
C THR A 527 -30.42 -8.25 7.07
N PHE A 528 -30.42 -7.83 8.33
CA PHE A 528 -31.48 -8.16 9.29
C PHE A 528 -32.08 -6.89 9.92
N PRO A 529 -32.81 -6.07 9.14
CA PRO A 529 -33.36 -4.81 9.63
C PRO A 529 -34.42 -5.00 10.72
N ASN A 530 -35.14 -6.14 10.72
CA ASN A 530 -36.25 -6.41 11.62
C ASN A 530 -35.86 -7.33 12.79
N GLY A 531 -34.68 -7.12 13.36
CA GLY A 531 -34.14 -7.86 14.50
C GLY A 531 -33.07 -8.86 14.08
N LEU A 532 -31.97 -8.85 14.84
CA LEU A 532 -30.75 -9.58 14.50
C LEU A 532 -30.85 -11.05 14.93
N PRO A 533 -30.56 -12.02 14.04
CA PRO A 533 -30.47 -13.42 14.43
C PRO A 533 -29.17 -13.68 15.17
N LYS A 534 -29.12 -14.82 15.85
CA LYS A 534 -27.90 -15.30 16.50
C LYS A 534 -26.97 -15.99 15.50
N VAL A 535 -25.68 -16.06 15.85
CA VAL A 535 -24.69 -16.84 15.08
C VAL A 535 -25.14 -18.28 14.92
N SER A 536 -25.61 -18.94 15.99
CA SER A 536 -26.11 -20.31 15.95
C SER A 536 -27.28 -20.53 14.97
N GLU A 537 -28.19 -19.56 14.85
CA GLU A 537 -29.32 -19.61 13.92
C GLU A 537 -28.85 -19.44 12.48
N THR A 538 -27.93 -18.50 12.25
CA THR A 538 -27.38 -18.23 10.93
C THR A 538 -26.49 -19.37 10.43
N LEU A 539 -25.79 -20.08 11.32
CA LEU A 539 -25.02 -21.27 10.96
C LEU A 539 -25.90 -22.43 10.47
N LYS A 540 -27.13 -22.57 11.00
CA LYS A 540 -28.09 -23.54 10.45
C LYS A 540 -28.44 -23.20 9.01
N LEU A 541 -28.58 -21.92 8.67
CA LEU A 541 -28.82 -21.46 7.30
C LEU A 541 -27.63 -21.77 6.39
N ILE A 542 -26.41 -21.49 6.84
CA ILE A 542 -25.17 -21.82 6.13
C ILE A 542 -25.08 -23.33 5.85
N ASN A 543 -25.33 -24.15 6.87
CA ASN A 543 -25.27 -25.62 6.75
C ASN A 543 -26.37 -26.16 5.84
N ASN A 544 -27.61 -25.65 5.96
CA ASN A 544 -28.73 -26.06 5.11
C ASN A 544 -28.53 -25.65 3.64
N ALA A 545 -27.85 -24.53 3.40
CA ALA A 545 -27.49 -24.09 2.06
C ALA A 545 -26.25 -24.80 1.50
N ASN A 546 -25.60 -25.68 2.30
CA ASN A 546 -24.39 -26.41 1.93
C ASN A 546 -23.25 -25.48 1.45
N LEU A 547 -23.05 -24.35 2.15
CA LEU A 547 -22.00 -23.41 1.80
C LEU A 547 -20.62 -23.99 2.15
N THR A 548 -19.68 -23.89 1.21
CA THR A 548 -18.27 -24.26 1.44
C THR A 548 -17.59 -23.33 2.44
N LYS A 549 -16.53 -23.80 3.12
CA LYS A 549 -15.86 -23.07 4.21
C LYS A 549 -15.32 -21.68 3.82
N ASP A 550 -14.98 -21.49 2.56
CA ASP A 550 -14.34 -20.30 1.98
C ASP A 550 -15.30 -19.41 1.17
N SER A 551 -16.59 -19.77 1.09
CA SER A 551 -17.58 -19.04 0.28
C SER A 551 -18.43 -18.06 1.09
N TRP A 552 -18.16 -17.87 2.38
CA TRP A 552 -18.96 -16.99 3.24
C TRP A 552 -18.20 -16.40 4.42
N TYR A 553 -18.77 -15.33 4.99
CA TYR A 553 -18.43 -14.84 6.33
C TYR A 553 -19.63 -14.12 6.97
N LEU A 554 -19.62 -14.05 8.30
CA LEU A 554 -20.58 -13.29 9.10
C LEU A 554 -19.95 -11.99 9.58
N VAL A 555 -20.79 -10.97 9.70
CA VAL A 555 -20.49 -9.75 10.45
C VAL A 555 -21.28 -9.79 11.75
N VAL A 556 -20.61 -9.79 12.89
CA VAL A 556 -21.22 -10.04 14.20
C VAL A 556 -21.02 -8.87 15.16
N LYS A 557 -21.93 -8.71 16.12
CA LYS A 557 -21.78 -7.82 17.27
C LYS A 557 -22.35 -8.41 18.55
N GLY A 558 -21.88 -7.92 19.69
CA GLY A 558 -22.44 -8.28 21.00
C GLY A 558 -21.43 -8.17 22.14
N LYS A 559 -21.94 -8.22 23.36
CA LYS A 559 -21.12 -8.24 24.58
C LYS A 559 -20.90 -9.67 25.05
N LEU A 560 -19.72 -9.93 25.59
CA LEU A 560 -19.34 -11.19 26.22
C LEU A 560 -19.35 -10.98 27.74
N LYS A 561 -19.99 -11.90 28.47
CA LYS A 561 -20.07 -11.87 29.93
C LYS A 561 -18.85 -12.58 30.51
N ASN A 562 -18.77 -13.88 30.28
CA ASN A 562 -17.71 -14.73 30.83
C ASN A 562 -16.59 -14.92 29.81
N ALA A 563 -16.93 -15.10 28.53
CA ALA A 563 -15.95 -15.30 27.47
C ALA A 563 -14.99 -14.11 27.33
N ILE A 564 -13.79 -14.38 26.81
CA ILE A 564 -12.77 -13.38 26.51
C ILE A 564 -12.42 -13.47 25.04
N ASN A 565 -12.71 -12.41 24.29
CA ASN A 565 -12.34 -12.31 22.89
C ASN A 565 -10.86 -11.97 22.74
N THR A 566 -10.15 -12.85 22.06
CA THR A 566 -8.73 -12.72 21.70
C THR A 566 -8.48 -12.99 20.21
N LEU A 567 -9.54 -13.09 19.40
CA LEU A 567 -9.42 -13.59 18.02
C LEU A 567 -10.18 -12.72 17.01
N ILE A 568 -11.35 -12.20 17.37
CA ILE A 568 -12.22 -11.45 16.46
C ILE A 568 -11.96 -9.96 16.64
N PRO A 569 -11.27 -9.29 15.71
CA PRO A 569 -11.09 -7.86 15.80
C PRO A 569 -12.41 -7.15 15.47
N SER A 570 -12.69 -6.11 16.24
CA SER A 570 -13.79 -5.19 16.03
C SER A 570 -13.40 -4.12 15.02
N ASP A 571 -14.32 -3.71 14.17
CA ASP A 571 -14.17 -2.52 13.33
C ASP A 571 -14.87 -1.34 14.01
N LEU A 572 -14.08 -0.43 14.56
CA LEU A 572 -14.59 0.71 15.34
C LEU A 572 -15.18 1.82 14.45
N ASN A 573 -14.98 1.77 13.13
CA ASN A 573 -15.55 2.74 12.19
C ASN A 573 -17.03 2.46 11.84
N LEU A 574 -17.56 1.30 12.22
CA LEU A 574 -18.99 1.00 12.05
C LEU A 574 -19.80 1.62 13.20
N LYS A 575 -20.28 2.86 13.00
CA LYS A 575 -21.36 3.43 13.81
C LYS A 575 -22.70 2.75 13.48
N ASP A 576 -23.49 2.45 14.52
CA ASP A 576 -24.87 2.02 14.35
C ASP A 576 -25.69 3.16 13.71
N GLY A 577 -26.42 2.88 12.61
CA GLY A 577 -27.41 3.80 12.02
C GLY A 577 -26.98 4.76 10.90
N THR A 578 -25.68 4.94 10.62
CA THR A 578 -25.21 5.78 9.48
C THR A 578 -24.78 4.93 8.28
N ILE A 579 -25.78 4.65 7.45
CA ILE A 579 -25.70 3.82 6.26
C ILE A 579 -26.05 4.74 5.08
N LYS A 580 -25.19 4.78 4.05
CA LYS A 580 -25.25 5.57 2.79
C LYS A 580 -24.25 6.73 2.67
N SER A 581 -23.25 6.90 3.54
CA SER A 581 -22.21 7.89 3.24
C SER A 581 -21.34 7.40 2.07
N ASP A 582 -21.18 8.27 1.07
CA ASP A 582 -20.42 8.04 -0.14
C ASP A 582 -18.97 7.67 0.22
N TYR A 583 -18.36 6.71 -0.48
CA TYR A 583 -17.00 6.22 -0.19
C TYR A 583 -15.91 7.31 -0.27
N LYS A 584 -16.28 8.54 -0.67
CA LYS A 584 -15.41 9.71 -0.75
C LYS A 584 -15.51 10.65 0.46
N SER A 585 -16.56 10.60 1.27
CA SER A 585 -16.81 11.53 2.39
C SER A 585 -16.41 10.93 3.73
N PHE A 586 -15.18 10.40 3.83
CA PHE A 586 -14.61 9.94 5.09
C PHE A 586 -13.98 11.14 5.82
N SER A 587 -14.77 11.87 6.59
CA SER A 587 -14.27 12.76 7.64
C SER A 587 -14.45 12.07 9.00
N PHE A 588 -13.40 12.06 9.81
CA PHE A 588 -13.39 11.46 11.14
C PHE A 588 -14.08 12.39 12.13
N GLU A 589 -14.98 11.85 12.94
CA GLU A 589 -15.49 12.56 14.11
C GLU A 589 -14.51 12.38 15.27
N SER A 590 -14.18 13.48 15.93
CA SER A 590 -13.23 13.60 17.04
C SER A 590 -13.77 13.13 18.41
N CYS A 591 -14.95 12.52 18.45
CA CYS A 591 -15.63 12.08 19.66
C CYS A 591 -15.54 10.56 19.84
N LEU A 592 -14.35 10.09 20.21
CA LEU A 592 -14.20 8.84 20.97
C LEU A 592 -14.38 9.19 22.44
N ASP A 593 -15.60 9.03 22.95
CA ASP A 593 -15.96 9.28 24.35
C ASP A 593 -15.10 8.49 25.35
N GLU A 594 -14.94 9.11 26.53
CA GLU A 594 -14.00 8.93 27.62
C GLU A 594 -14.00 7.58 28.37
N TYR A 595 -14.51 6.48 27.80
CA TYR A 595 -14.38 5.13 28.41
C TYR A 595 -13.03 4.46 28.10
N LYS A 596 -11.94 5.21 28.24
CA LYS A 596 -10.55 4.75 28.01
C LYS A 596 -10.14 3.60 28.94
N ASP A 597 -10.75 3.47 30.12
CA ASP A 597 -10.31 2.51 31.15
C ASP A 597 -10.69 1.04 30.87
N THR A 598 -11.67 0.77 30.02
CA THR A 598 -12.03 -0.61 29.61
C THR A 598 -11.57 -0.98 28.20
N ILE A 599 -11.12 0.00 27.42
CA ILE A 599 -10.78 -0.13 26.00
C ILE A 599 -9.26 -0.22 25.76
N ASN A 600 -8.42 0.13 26.75
CA ASN A 600 -6.98 0.34 26.55
C ASN A 600 -6.05 -0.73 27.12
N LEU A 601 -6.32 -2.02 26.88
CA LEU A 601 -5.29 -3.03 27.14
C LEU A 601 -4.32 -3.27 25.97
N TYR A 602 -4.62 -2.84 24.74
CA TYR A 602 -3.85 -3.35 23.59
C TYR A 602 -3.61 -2.44 22.37
N ASP A 603 -3.79 -1.12 22.43
CA ASP A 603 -3.35 -0.26 21.32
C ASP A 603 -3.27 1.22 21.74
N ALA A 604 -2.10 1.66 22.23
CA ALA A 604 -1.75 3.06 22.33
C ALA A 604 -0.67 3.35 21.27
N ASP A 605 -1.01 4.24 20.32
CA ASP A 605 -0.07 5.03 19.52
C ASP A 605 0.34 4.55 18.11
N LYS A 606 -0.48 3.74 17.42
CA LYS A 606 -0.40 3.64 15.95
C LYS A 606 -1.38 4.58 15.27
N GLU A 607 -1.00 5.85 15.12
CA GLU A 607 -1.57 6.74 14.11
C GLU A 607 -1.07 6.38 12.70
N SER A 608 -1.44 5.20 12.20
CA SER A 608 -1.46 5.01 10.74
C SER A 608 -2.75 5.59 10.21
N LYS A 609 -2.66 6.34 9.10
CA LYS A 609 -3.79 6.98 8.43
C LYS A 609 -5.09 6.15 8.46
N PRO A 610 -6.24 6.80 8.57
CA PRO A 610 -7.36 6.37 9.42
C PRO A 610 -8.34 5.35 8.77
N ASN A 611 -7.84 4.51 7.86
CA ASN A 611 -8.69 3.58 7.10
C ASN A 611 -8.88 2.20 7.75
N SER A 612 -8.16 1.86 8.84
CA SER A 612 -8.41 0.59 9.54
C SER A 612 -8.19 0.69 11.07
N TYR A 613 -9.23 1.07 11.81
CA TYR A 613 -9.29 0.99 13.28
C TYR A 613 -9.76 -0.39 13.75
N SER A 614 -9.07 -1.44 13.30
CA SER A 614 -9.39 -2.81 13.69
C SER A 614 -8.76 -3.13 15.04
N LYS A 615 -9.56 -3.37 16.08
CA LYS A 615 -9.08 -3.56 17.48
C LYS A 615 -9.70 -4.78 18.13
N ILE A 616 -8.90 -5.55 18.88
CA ILE A 616 -9.44 -6.65 19.72
C ILE A 616 -10.00 -6.04 21.01
N LEU A 617 -11.32 -6.13 21.16
CA LEU A 617 -12.03 -5.79 22.39
C LEU A 617 -12.31 -7.09 23.14
N THR A 618 -11.90 -7.21 24.41
CA THR A 618 -11.91 -8.49 25.14
C THR A 618 -13.31 -8.92 25.60
N LYS A 619 -14.21 -7.97 25.84
CA LYS A 619 -15.57 -8.21 26.36
C LYS A 619 -16.69 -7.75 25.43
N GLU A 620 -16.34 -7.34 24.22
CA GLU A 620 -17.28 -6.86 23.22
C GLU A 620 -16.76 -7.19 21.83
N ILE A 621 -17.65 -7.42 20.88
CA ILE A 621 -17.32 -7.44 19.46
C ILE A 621 -18.20 -6.40 18.76
N ARG A 622 -17.60 -5.50 17.99
CA ARG A 622 -18.29 -4.54 17.13
C ARG A 622 -17.94 -4.82 15.67
N ALA A 623 -18.93 -5.22 14.89
CA ALA A 623 -18.76 -5.49 13.45
C ALA A 623 -17.67 -6.51 13.11
N GLY A 624 -17.40 -7.46 14.02
CA GLY A 624 -16.35 -8.44 13.86
C GLY A 624 -16.64 -9.39 12.71
N LYS A 625 -15.60 -9.82 11.99
CA LYS A 625 -15.73 -10.79 10.91
C LYS A 625 -15.50 -12.19 11.45
N LEU A 626 -16.43 -13.09 11.17
CA LEU A 626 -16.40 -14.47 11.60
C LEU A 626 -16.52 -15.37 10.38
N THR A 627 -15.48 -16.17 10.14
CA THR A 627 -15.40 -17.15 9.06
C THR A 627 -15.41 -18.56 9.63
N TYR A 628 -15.43 -19.59 8.77
CA TYR A 628 -15.30 -20.97 9.23
C TYR A 628 -13.99 -21.21 10.01
N ALA A 629 -12.86 -20.63 9.59
CA ALA A 629 -11.58 -20.74 10.31
C ALA A 629 -11.64 -20.15 11.72
N THR A 630 -12.27 -18.98 11.87
CA THR A 630 -12.49 -18.35 13.17
C THR A 630 -13.37 -19.21 14.08
N LEU A 631 -14.43 -19.81 13.54
CA LEU A 631 -15.32 -20.69 14.28
C LEU A 631 -14.60 -21.92 14.80
N THR A 632 -13.84 -22.61 13.94
CA THR A 632 -13.10 -23.81 14.35
C THR A 632 -12.17 -23.48 15.52
N ALA A 633 -11.49 -22.33 15.50
CA ALA A 633 -10.65 -21.90 16.63
C ALA A 633 -11.44 -21.57 17.91
N LEU A 634 -12.63 -20.98 17.79
CA LEU A 634 -13.48 -20.70 18.94
C LEU A 634 -14.03 -21.97 19.60
N GLU A 635 -14.20 -23.07 18.84
CA GLU A 635 -14.60 -24.38 19.39
C GLU A 635 -13.57 -24.98 20.35
N ASP A 636 -12.34 -24.44 20.40
CA ASP A 636 -11.32 -24.89 21.35
C ASP A 636 -11.51 -24.25 22.75
N LEU A 637 -12.37 -23.25 22.88
CA LEU A 637 -12.70 -22.62 24.16
C LEU A 637 -13.61 -23.50 25.01
N PRO A 638 -13.76 -23.23 26.33
CA PRO A 638 -14.77 -23.90 27.14
C PRO A 638 -16.16 -23.73 26.56
N ASP A 639 -17.01 -24.76 26.66
CA ASP A 639 -18.35 -24.78 26.06
C ASP A 639 -19.17 -23.54 26.41
N GLU A 640 -19.17 -23.14 27.68
CA GLU A 640 -19.87 -21.94 28.15
C GLU A 640 -19.42 -20.67 27.41
N TRP A 641 -18.12 -20.55 27.15
CA TRP A 641 -17.55 -19.40 26.45
C TRP A 641 -17.87 -19.45 24.97
N TYR A 642 -17.75 -20.63 24.35
CA TYR A 642 -18.12 -20.85 22.96
C TYR A 642 -19.60 -20.50 22.71
N GLN A 643 -20.50 -20.89 23.61
CA GLN A 643 -21.92 -20.55 23.52
C GLN A 643 -22.17 -19.03 23.57
N GLU A 644 -21.37 -18.24 24.29
CA GLU A 644 -21.48 -16.77 24.24
C GLU A 644 -21.19 -16.22 22.85
N PHE A 645 -20.17 -16.75 22.15
CA PHE A 645 -19.91 -16.38 20.75
C PHE A 645 -21.06 -16.81 19.83
N MET A 646 -21.66 -17.98 20.06
CA MET A 646 -22.82 -18.47 19.31
C MET A 646 -24.09 -17.62 19.52
N ASN A 647 -24.13 -16.85 20.61
CA ASN A 647 -25.21 -15.95 20.99
C ASN A 647 -24.97 -14.49 20.58
N LEU A 648 -23.88 -14.19 19.86
CA LEU A 648 -23.68 -12.89 19.24
C LEU A 648 -24.73 -12.63 18.16
N ASP A 649 -25.07 -11.36 17.98
CA ASP A 649 -25.99 -10.91 16.95
C ASP A 649 -25.28 -10.84 15.60
N VAL A 650 -25.92 -11.34 14.55
CA VAL A 650 -25.42 -11.25 13.18
C VAL A 650 -26.01 -10.02 12.52
N LEU A 651 -25.14 -9.09 12.13
CA LEU A 651 -25.48 -7.89 11.36
C LEU A 651 -25.70 -8.22 9.89
N ALA A 652 -24.84 -9.06 9.34
CA ALA A 652 -24.88 -9.44 7.93
C ALA A 652 -24.27 -10.82 7.70
N LEU A 653 -24.79 -11.51 6.68
CA LEU A 653 -24.18 -12.70 6.08
C LEU A 653 -23.82 -12.37 4.63
N VAL A 654 -22.55 -12.56 4.28
CA VAL A 654 -22.06 -12.44 2.89
C VAL A 654 -21.65 -13.83 2.42
N TYR A 655 -22.19 -14.27 1.28
CA TYR A 655 -21.93 -15.62 0.79
C TYR A 655 -22.16 -15.81 -0.71
N PHE A 656 -21.60 -16.88 -1.27
CA PHE A 656 -21.93 -17.38 -2.60
C PHE A 656 -22.86 -18.59 -2.51
N ASP A 657 -24.03 -18.52 -3.15
CA ASP A 657 -25.04 -19.58 -3.13
C ASP A 657 -24.61 -20.72 -4.08
N PRO A 658 -24.48 -21.98 -3.62
CA PRO A 658 -24.06 -23.08 -4.49
C PRO A 658 -24.98 -23.31 -5.69
N LYS A 659 -26.23 -22.85 -5.63
CA LYS A 659 -27.19 -22.95 -6.75
C LYS A 659 -26.91 -21.97 -7.89
N LEU A 660 -26.05 -20.97 -7.65
CA LEU A 660 -25.70 -19.93 -8.63
C LEU A 660 -24.28 -20.11 -9.17
N LYS A 661 -23.66 -21.25 -8.85
CA LYS A 661 -22.32 -21.63 -9.23
C LYS A 661 -22.27 -22.06 -10.70
N CYS A 662 -21.29 -21.55 -11.43
CA CYS A 662 -20.95 -21.98 -12.78
C CYS A 662 -19.45 -22.34 -12.83
N GLU A 663 -19.11 -23.46 -13.46
CA GLU A 663 -17.73 -23.89 -13.70
C GLU A 663 -17.23 -23.46 -15.08
N THR A 664 -18.14 -23.05 -15.98
CA THR A 664 -17.80 -22.60 -17.34
C THR A 664 -18.55 -21.33 -17.73
N ILE A 665 -18.04 -20.61 -18.74
CA ILE A 665 -18.71 -19.42 -19.29
C ILE A 665 -20.08 -19.78 -19.90
N ALA A 666 -20.19 -20.94 -20.55
CA ALA A 666 -21.45 -21.39 -21.14
C ALA A 666 -22.54 -21.59 -20.08
N GLU A 667 -22.20 -22.27 -18.98
CA GLU A 667 -23.08 -22.42 -17.81
C GLU A 667 -23.43 -21.06 -17.18
N TYR A 668 -22.48 -20.13 -17.15
CA TYR A 668 -22.72 -18.78 -16.65
C TYR A 668 -23.75 -18.04 -17.51
N SER A 669 -23.59 -18.04 -18.83
CA SER A 669 -24.53 -17.36 -19.74
C SER A 669 -25.93 -17.96 -19.65
N GLU A 670 -26.06 -19.29 -19.65
CA GLU A 670 -27.36 -19.98 -19.51
C GLU A 670 -28.04 -19.64 -18.18
N LEU A 671 -27.28 -19.68 -17.07
CA LEU A 671 -27.82 -19.34 -15.76
C LEU A 671 -28.25 -17.87 -15.70
N VAL A 672 -27.45 -16.95 -16.21
CA VAL A 672 -27.76 -15.51 -16.27
C VAL A 672 -29.06 -15.26 -17.05
N GLU A 673 -29.28 -15.93 -18.18
CA GLU A 673 -30.52 -15.79 -18.95
C GLU A 673 -31.76 -16.29 -18.19
N SER A 674 -31.59 -17.31 -17.34
CA SER A 674 -32.67 -17.87 -16.52
C SER A 674 -33.05 -17.02 -15.29
N LEU A 675 -32.20 -16.07 -14.89
CA LEU A 675 -32.37 -15.26 -13.69
C LEU A 675 -33.04 -13.92 -14.00
N PRO A 676 -33.83 -13.35 -13.06
CA PRO A 676 -34.47 -12.05 -13.26
C PRO A 676 -33.47 -10.90 -13.23
N ASP A 677 -33.75 -9.84 -13.99
CA ASP A 677 -33.05 -8.55 -13.96
C ASP A 677 -33.37 -7.75 -12.68
N ASP A 678 -34.67 -7.67 -12.36
CA ASP A 678 -35.18 -6.82 -11.30
C ASP A 678 -34.97 -7.41 -9.90
N LYS A 679 -34.49 -6.54 -9.01
CA LYS A 679 -34.40 -6.80 -7.57
C LYS A 679 -35.73 -6.44 -6.91
N TYR A 680 -36.54 -7.44 -6.59
CA TYR A 680 -37.60 -7.25 -5.60
C TYR A 680 -37.12 -7.79 -4.25
N GLN A 681 -37.25 -6.98 -3.20
CA GLN A 681 -37.11 -7.47 -1.84
C GLN A 681 -38.24 -8.49 -1.60
N VAL A 682 -37.86 -9.73 -1.32
CA VAL A 682 -38.81 -10.73 -0.86
C VAL A 682 -38.58 -10.87 0.63
N THR A 683 -39.55 -10.45 1.44
CA THR A 683 -39.58 -10.82 2.86
C THR A 683 -39.81 -12.32 2.92
N HIS A 684 -38.73 -13.09 2.92
CA HIS A 684 -38.82 -14.53 3.05
C HIS A 684 -39.22 -14.87 4.48
N LYS A 685 -40.38 -15.53 4.63
CA LYS A 685 -40.64 -16.44 5.77
C LYS A 685 -39.79 -17.72 5.73
N ALA A 686 -39.01 -17.90 4.65
CA ALA A 686 -38.23 -19.09 4.45
C ALA A 686 -36.92 -19.01 5.23
N ILE A 687 -36.67 -20.06 6.03
CA ILE A 687 -35.52 -20.31 6.91
C ILE A 687 -35.71 -19.84 8.37
N GLY A 688 -36.92 -19.99 8.93
CA GLY A 688 -37.15 -19.94 10.39
C GLY A 688 -36.81 -18.62 11.10
N LEU A 689 -36.41 -17.60 10.35
CA LEU A 689 -36.09 -16.26 10.80
C LEU A 689 -37.09 -15.33 10.14
N GLU A 690 -38.17 -14.99 10.84
CA GLU A 690 -39.23 -14.06 10.37
C GLU A 690 -38.72 -12.62 10.12
N ARG A 691 -37.40 -12.39 10.25
CA ARG A 691 -36.75 -11.08 10.42
C ARG A 691 -35.73 -10.72 9.33
N ALA A 692 -35.51 -11.61 8.35
CA ALA A 692 -34.51 -11.41 7.31
C ALA A 692 -35.07 -10.66 6.09
N SER A 693 -34.31 -9.68 5.59
CA SER A 693 -34.52 -9.13 4.25
C SER A 693 -33.62 -9.91 3.28
N ILE A 694 -34.23 -10.68 2.38
CA ILE A 694 -33.50 -11.47 1.40
C ILE A 694 -33.88 -10.98 0.01
N THR A 695 -32.91 -10.49 -0.74
CA THR A 695 -33.12 -10.24 -2.17
C THR A 695 -33.15 -11.59 -2.91
N LYS A 696 -34.12 -11.77 -3.80
CA LYS A 696 -34.12 -12.89 -4.76
C LYS A 696 -32.79 -12.86 -5.53
N ALA A 697 -32.26 -14.04 -5.87
CA ALA A 697 -31.08 -14.11 -6.73
C ALA A 697 -31.39 -13.42 -8.08
N THR A 698 -30.53 -12.52 -8.49
CA THR A 698 -30.59 -11.83 -9.79
C THR A 698 -29.47 -12.29 -10.70
N LYS A 699 -29.50 -11.88 -11.97
CA LYS A 699 -28.42 -12.16 -12.95
C LYS A 699 -27.02 -11.88 -12.40
N SER A 700 -26.86 -10.79 -11.65
CA SER A 700 -25.55 -10.43 -11.06
C SER A 700 -25.03 -11.40 -10.00
N ASN A 701 -25.88 -12.26 -9.43
CA ASN A 701 -25.47 -13.23 -8.42
C ASN A 701 -24.98 -14.57 -9.01
N ALA A 702 -25.14 -14.81 -10.31
CA ALA A 702 -24.42 -15.89 -10.96
C ALA A 702 -22.91 -15.63 -10.82
N TYR A 703 -22.11 -16.68 -10.63
CA TYR A 703 -20.66 -16.53 -10.46
C TYR A 703 -19.89 -17.71 -11.05
N LEU A 704 -18.67 -17.41 -11.47
CA LEU A 704 -17.69 -18.40 -11.88
C LEU A 704 -16.83 -18.84 -10.70
N VAL A 705 -16.35 -20.08 -10.71
CA VAL A 705 -15.43 -20.61 -9.69
C VAL A 705 -14.07 -20.88 -10.30
N PHE A 706 -13.06 -20.18 -9.81
CA PHE A 706 -11.68 -20.37 -10.20
C PHE A 706 -10.95 -21.22 -9.15
N PRO A 707 -10.34 -22.37 -9.50
CA PRO A 707 -9.69 -23.29 -8.56
C PRO A 707 -8.32 -22.75 -8.10
N MET A 708 -8.37 -21.66 -7.34
CA MET A 708 -7.20 -20.88 -6.92
C MET A 708 -6.12 -21.74 -6.26
N GLY A 709 -6.52 -22.73 -5.45
CA GLY A 709 -5.62 -23.64 -4.76
C GLY A 709 -4.66 -24.38 -5.69
N GLU A 710 -5.14 -24.87 -6.84
CA GLU A 710 -4.34 -25.63 -7.80
C GLU A 710 -3.26 -24.75 -8.45
N TYR A 711 -3.64 -23.56 -8.89
CA TYR A 711 -2.71 -22.59 -9.47
C TYR A 711 -1.66 -22.12 -8.46
N TYR A 712 -2.04 -21.93 -7.21
CA TYR A 712 -1.11 -21.52 -6.16
C TYR A 712 -0.10 -22.60 -5.78
N GLN A 713 -0.53 -23.87 -5.79
CA GLN A 713 0.40 -24.99 -5.64
C GLN A 713 1.39 -25.05 -6.80
N LYS A 714 0.94 -24.84 -8.05
CA LYS A 714 1.82 -24.73 -9.23
C LYS A 714 2.82 -23.58 -9.08
N LEU A 715 2.36 -22.39 -8.67
CA LEU A 715 3.23 -21.22 -8.44
C LEU A 715 4.28 -21.47 -7.36
N LYS A 716 3.91 -22.09 -6.23
CA LYS A 716 4.85 -22.46 -5.15
C LYS A 716 5.91 -23.45 -5.66
N LYS A 717 5.51 -24.44 -6.44
CA LYS A 717 6.42 -25.43 -7.04
C LYS A 717 7.40 -24.78 -8.01
N LEU A 718 6.89 -23.99 -8.97
CA LEU A 718 7.73 -23.25 -9.93
C LEU A 718 8.74 -22.36 -9.20
N ARG A 719 8.30 -21.63 -8.17
CA ARG A 719 9.20 -20.80 -7.38
C ARG A 719 10.33 -21.61 -6.74
N ALA A 720 10.03 -22.81 -6.23
CA ALA A 720 11.06 -23.68 -5.65
C ALA A 720 12.10 -24.08 -6.70
N GLU A 721 11.67 -24.49 -7.90
CA GLU A 721 12.53 -24.85 -9.02
C GLU A 721 13.45 -23.68 -9.44
N PHE A 722 12.90 -22.47 -9.63
CA PHE A 722 13.71 -21.29 -9.96
C PHE A 722 14.63 -20.84 -8.81
N LYS A 723 14.23 -21.09 -7.55
CA LYS A 723 15.06 -20.79 -6.38
C LYS A 723 16.29 -21.69 -6.31
N GLU A 724 16.18 -22.97 -6.68
CA GLU A 724 17.31 -23.91 -6.72
C GLU A 724 18.40 -23.46 -7.72
N ASN A 725 17.99 -22.84 -8.82
CA ASN A 725 18.89 -22.31 -9.85
C ASN A 725 19.34 -20.86 -9.58
N ASN A 726 18.93 -20.25 -8.46
CA ASN A 726 19.15 -18.83 -8.16
C ASN A 726 18.70 -17.88 -9.28
N ASP A 727 17.63 -18.25 -10.01
CA ASP A 727 17.10 -17.47 -11.12
C ASP A 727 16.28 -16.27 -10.58
N PRO A 728 16.49 -15.04 -11.08
CA PRO A 728 15.68 -13.87 -10.72
C PRO A 728 14.16 -14.05 -10.78
N ILE A 729 13.63 -14.93 -11.64
CA ILE A 729 12.20 -15.24 -11.73
C ILE A 729 11.59 -15.61 -10.38
N GLN A 730 12.34 -16.32 -9.52
CA GLN A 730 11.84 -16.72 -8.21
C GLN A 730 11.42 -15.52 -7.35
N GLN A 731 11.99 -14.32 -7.57
CA GLN A 731 11.59 -13.10 -6.88
C GLN A 731 10.25 -12.57 -7.36
N ILE A 732 9.97 -12.63 -8.66
CA ILE A 732 8.67 -12.24 -9.22
C ILE A 732 7.59 -13.25 -8.80
N LEU A 733 7.89 -14.55 -8.87
CA LEU A 733 6.97 -15.58 -8.37
C LEU A 733 6.71 -15.42 -6.86
N LYS A 734 7.74 -15.13 -6.06
CA LYS A 734 7.60 -14.80 -4.64
C LYS A 734 6.68 -13.59 -4.44
N LEU A 735 6.81 -12.57 -5.28
CA LEU A 735 5.98 -11.37 -5.24
C LEU A 735 4.51 -11.70 -5.48
N ILE A 736 4.20 -12.40 -6.57
CA ILE A 736 2.84 -12.85 -6.91
C ILE A 736 2.22 -13.63 -5.74
N ILE A 737 2.99 -14.60 -5.22
CA ILE A 737 2.57 -15.46 -4.11
C ILE A 737 2.25 -14.63 -2.85
N ASN A 738 3.09 -13.66 -2.49
CA ASN A 738 2.96 -12.91 -1.25
C ASN A 738 1.99 -11.72 -1.33
N ALA A 739 1.84 -11.09 -2.49
CA ALA A 739 1.09 -9.84 -2.64
C ALA A 739 -0.38 -10.03 -3.02
N THR A 740 -0.77 -11.20 -3.56
CA THR A 740 -2.13 -11.42 -4.06
C THR A 740 -3.22 -11.26 -2.99
N TYR A 741 -2.94 -11.56 -1.71
CA TYR A 741 -3.91 -11.26 -0.65
C TYR A 741 -4.18 -9.74 -0.55
N GLY A 742 -3.14 -8.93 -0.73
CA GLY A 742 -3.23 -7.47 -0.74
C GLY A 742 -4.08 -6.98 -1.90
N ASP A 743 -4.01 -7.66 -3.04
CA ASP A 743 -4.84 -7.36 -4.21
C ASP A 743 -6.32 -7.69 -3.95
N PHE A 744 -6.59 -8.84 -3.32
CA PHE A 744 -7.94 -9.17 -2.88
C PHE A 744 -8.49 -8.19 -1.85
N ALA A 745 -7.64 -7.65 -0.97
CA ALA A 745 -8.04 -6.69 0.05
C ALA A 745 -8.14 -5.24 -0.45
N SER A 746 -7.51 -4.90 -1.57
CA SER A 746 -7.41 -3.54 -2.08
C SER A 746 -8.68 -3.08 -2.78
N LEU A 747 -9.36 -2.07 -2.24
CA LEU A 747 -10.57 -1.46 -2.84
C LEU A 747 -10.33 -0.79 -4.20
N MET A 748 -9.06 -0.60 -4.58
CA MET A 748 -8.66 0.10 -5.81
C MET A 748 -8.47 -0.85 -7.00
N LEU A 749 -8.36 -2.16 -6.73
CA LEU A 749 -8.04 -3.18 -7.71
C LEU A 749 -9.32 -3.92 -8.17
N GLN A 750 -9.33 -4.37 -9.43
CA GLN A 750 -10.50 -5.03 -10.03
C GLN A 750 -10.69 -6.46 -9.51
N VAL A 751 -9.61 -7.08 -9.03
CA VAL A 751 -9.66 -8.42 -8.41
C VAL A 751 -10.04 -8.37 -6.94
N ASN A 752 -10.38 -7.20 -6.39
CA ASN A 752 -10.84 -7.07 -5.01
C ASN A 752 -11.95 -8.09 -4.70
N ASN A 753 -11.74 -8.92 -3.69
CA ASN A 753 -12.67 -9.97 -3.30
C ASN A 753 -12.73 -10.05 -1.77
N PRO A 754 -13.73 -9.39 -1.15
CA PRO A 754 -13.86 -9.33 0.30
C PRO A 754 -14.02 -10.68 0.99
N VAL A 755 -14.66 -11.66 0.33
CA VAL A 755 -14.87 -13.00 0.89
C VAL A 755 -13.54 -13.73 0.96
N ALA A 756 -12.80 -13.79 -0.16
CA ALA A 756 -11.47 -14.38 -0.24
C ALA A 756 -10.49 -13.71 0.74
N ALA A 757 -10.46 -12.37 0.78
CA ALA A 757 -9.54 -11.65 1.64
C ALA A 757 -9.81 -11.89 3.14
N ASN A 758 -11.08 -11.89 3.57
CA ASN A 758 -11.43 -12.20 4.96
C ASN A 758 -11.19 -13.68 5.31
N TRP A 759 -11.37 -14.61 4.35
CA TRP A 759 -11.00 -16.02 4.54
C TRP A 759 -9.50 -16.18 4.79
N ILE A 760 -8.67 -15.58 3.94
CA ILE A 760 -7.20 -15.65 4.03
C ILE A 760 -6.70 -15.09 5.36
N THR A 761 -7.14 -13.87 5.74
CA THR A 761 -6.69 -13.24 6.98
C THR A 761 -7.22 -13.95 8.23
N SER A 762 -8.40 -14.56 8.15
CA SER A 762 -8.95 -15.35 9.27
C SER A 762 -8.22 -16.67 9.46
N CYS A 763 -7.82 -17.36 8.37
CA CYS A 763 -7.01 -18.57 8.45
C CYS A 763 -5.67 -18.31 9.15
N ALA A 764 -4.95 -17.28 8.68
CA ALA A 764 -3.70 -16.81 9.28
C ALA A 764 -3.87 -16.54 10.78
N ARG A 765 -4.83 -15.67 11.13
CA ARG A 765 -5.04 -15.25 12.51
C ARG A 765 -5.48 -16.40 13.43
N ALA A 766 -6.34 -17.29 12.95
CA ALA A 766 -6.84 -18.43 13.72
C ALA A 766 -5.74 -19.46 14.00
N ALA A 767 -4.90 -19.77 13.01
CA ALA A 767 -3.75 -20.65 13.18
C ALA A 767 -2.69 -20.02 14.11
N ALA A 768 -2.37 -18.74 13.92
CA ALA A 768 -1.42 -18.02 14.78
C ALA A 768 -1.94 -17.93 16.22
N TRP A 769 -3.25 -17.73 16.43
CA TRP A 769 -3.87 -17.75 17.75
C TRP A 769 -3.73 -19.12 18.41
N ARG A 770 -3.98 -20.22 17.70
CA ARG A 770 -3.79 -21.58 18.22
C ARG A 770 -2.32 -21.87 18.55
N MET A 771 -1.40 -21.48 17.67
CA MET A 771 0.03 -21.58 17.90
C MET A 771 0.46 -20.83 19.17
N THR A 772 -0.01 -19.59 19.32
CA THR A 772 0.23 -18.77 20.51
C THR A 772 -0.29 -19.45 21.77
N ASN A 773 -1.53 -19.96 21.75
CA ASN A 773 -2.09 -20.64 22.92
C ASN A 773 -1.40 -21.98 23.20
N ALA A 774 -1.02 -22.76 22.19
CA ALA A 774 -0.36 -24.05 22.37
C ALA A 774 1.07 -23.91 22.91
N LEU A 775 1.77 -22.84 22.56
CA LEU A 775 3.16 -22.61 22.97
C LEU A 775 3.32 -21.75 24.22
N ASN A 776 2.22 -21.27 24.82
CA ASN A 776 2.27 -20.17 25.78
C ASN A 776 3.08 -19.00 25.21
N GLY A 777 2.76 -18.63 23.97
CA GLY A 777 3.44 -17.61 23.21
C GLY A 777 3.18 -16.20 23.75
N PHE A 778 4.09 -15.31 23.40
CA PHE A 778 4.06 -13.88 23.67
C PHE A 778 4.34 -13.11 22.37
N ALA A 779 3.92 -11.84 22.36
CA ALA A 779 4.12 -10.93 21.22
C ALA A 779 3.76 -11.54 19.85
N PRO A 780 2.60 -12.21 19.72
CA PRO A 780 2.19 -12.73 18.43
C PRO A 780 1.98 -11.60 17.44
N ILE A 781 2.09 -11.97 16.16
CA ILE A 781 1.83 -11.12 15.01
C ILE A 781 0.81 -11.83 14.10
N THR A 782 0.81 -11.53 12.81
CA THR A 782 -0.16 -12.13 11.87
C THR A 782 0.02 -13.64 11.72
N ASP A 783 1.26 -14.09 11.67
CA ASP A 783 1.65 -15.45 11.27
C ASP A 783 2.65 -16.09 12.24
N GLY A 784 2.95 -15.45 13.38
CA GLY A 784 4.10 -15.80 14.21
C GLY A 784 3.92 -15.49 15.69
N THR A 785 4.70 -16.16 16.54
CA THR A 785 4.78 -15.87 17.99
C THR A 785 6.14 -16.26 18.59
N GLY A 786 6.63 -15.42 19.50
CA GLY A 786 7.75 -15.78 20.36
C GLY A 786 7.26 -16.67 21.51
N PHE A 787 8.08 -17.62 21.97
CA PHE A 787 7.71 -18.47 23.11
C PHE A 787 8.95 -18.91 23.90
N ASN A 788 8.75 -19.25 25.18
CA ASN A 788 9.80 -19.77 26.05
C ASN A 788 9.65 -21.28 26.18
N LEU A 789 10.68 -22.02 25.81
CA LEU A 789 10.64 -23.48 25.78
C LEU A 789 10.37 -24.10 27.17
N ASN A 790 10.80 -23.42 28.23
CA ASN A 790 10.62 -23.86 29.62
C ASN A 790 9.17 -23.71 30.12
N THR A 791 8.34 -22.94 29.41
CA THR A 791 6.96 -22.62 29.82
C THR A 791 5.90 -23.11 28.85
N VAL A 792 6.29 -23.92 27.86
CA VAL A 792 5.37 -24.63 26.98
C VAL A 792 4.51 -25.60 27.80
N PRO A 793 3.18 -25.62 27.65
CA PRO A 793 2.27 -26.44 28.45
C PRO A 793 2.23 -27.92 28.01
N PHE A 794 3.36 -28.63 28.09
CA PHE A 794 3.43 -30.04 27.71
C PHE A 794 2.51 -30.93 28.56
N GLY A 795 1.84 -31.88 27.89
CA GLY A 795 0.95 -32.84 28.53
C GLY A 795 -0.32 -32.25 29.13
N LYS A 796 -0.58 -30.95 28.90
CA LYS A 796 -1.79 -30.26 29.34
C LYS A 796 -2.69 -30.00 28.15
N THR A 797 -4.00 -30.13 28.36
CA THR A 797 -4.99 -29.70 27.38
C THR A 797 -5.32 -28.22 27.58
N PHE A 798 -5.83 -27.56 26.55
CA PHE A 798 -6.16 -26.14 26.59
C PHE A 798 -7.18 -25.81 27.70
N HIS A 799 -8.27 -26.59 27.82
CA HIS A 799 -9.29 -26.38 28.85
C HIS A 799 -8.74 -26.46 30.28
N LYS A 800 -7.96 -27.51 30.58
CA LYS A 800 -7.31 -27.66 31.90
C LYS A 800 -6.37 -26.49 32.23
N LEU A 801 -5.78 -25.89 31.19
CA LEU A 801 -4.90 -24.74 31.36
C LEU A 801 -5.69 -23.47 31.67
N LEU A 802 -6.82 -23.25 31.01
CA LEU A 802 -7.73 -22.13 31.27
C LEU A 802 -8.36 -22.22 32.66
N GLU A 803 -8.74 -23.42 33.11
CA GLU A 803 -9.24 -23.66 34.48
C GLU A 803 -8.21 -23.26 35.54
N LYS A 804 -6.94 -23.61 35.31
CA LYS A 804 -5.85 -23.31 36.26
C LYS A 804 -5.36 -21.86 36.18
N TYR A 805 -5.39 -21.26 34.99
CA TYR A 805 -4.88 -19.92 34.72
C TYR A 805 -5.94 -19.12 33.94
N PRO A 806 -6.90 -18.47 34.63
CA PRO A 806 -8.03 -17.79 33.97
C PRO A 806 -7.62 -16.68 32.99
N ASN A 807 -6.47 -16.03 33.23
CA ASN A 807 -5.92 -14.98 32.37
C ASN A 807 -5.07 -15.52 31.21
N TYR A 808 -4.95 -16.83 31.04
CA TYR A 808 -4.03 -17.43 30.07
C TYR A 808 -4.26 -16.92 28.65
N LEU A 809 -5.51 -16.73 28.20
CA LEU A 809 -5.79 -16.20 26.86
C LEU A 809 -5.15 -14.82 26.62
N THR A 810 -5.15 -13.97 27.64
CA THR A 810 -4.74 -12.56 27.53
C THR A 810 -3.31 -12.32 27.96
N GLU A 811 -2.68 -13.25 28.67
CA GLU A 811 -1.38 -13.04 29.32
C GLU A 811 -0.45 -14.24 29.12
N TYR A 812 0.81 -13.94 28.83
CA TYR A 812 1.90 -14.90 29.00
C TYR A 812 2.08 -15.22 30.49
N THR A 813 2.29 -16.50 30.83
CA THR A 813 2.54 -16.92 32.21
C THR A 813 3.85 -17.72 32.33
N ASP A 814 4.74 -17.24 33.19
CA ASP A 814 5.98 -17.91 33.58
C ASP A 814 5.76 -19.02 34.63
N LYS A 815 4.59 -19.03 35.27
CA LYS A 815 4.18 -20.02 36.29
C LYS A 815 3.93 -21.41 35.72
N ILE A 816 3.94 -21.57 34.40
CA ILE A 816 3.95 -22.90 33.78
C ILE A 816 5.39 -23.38 33.82
N SER A 817 5.70 -24.27 34.76
CA SER A 817 6.90 -25.08 34.67
C SER A 817 6.57 -26.36 33.91
N ASN A 818 7.47 -26.74 33.02
CA ASN A 818 7.50 -28.09 32.46
C ASN A 818 8.79 -28.79 32.89
N ASN A 819 8.69 -30.07 33.23
CA ASN A 819 9.85 -30.94 33.22
C ASN A 819 10.07 -31.26 31.75
N PHE A 820 10.85 -30.42 31.08
CA PHE A 820 11.20 -30.52 29.67
C PHE A 820 11.24 -31.98 29.22
N SER A 821 10.26 -32.39 28.41
CA SER A 821 10.22 -33.77 27.92
C SER A 821 11.47 -33.99 27.06
N LYS A 822 12.13 -35.14 27.23
CA LYS A 822 13.26 -35.55 26.37
C LYS A 822 12.88 -35.60 24.89
N ASP A 823 11.59 -35.53 24.56
CA ASP A 823 11.02 -35.66 23.21
C ASP A 823 11.04 -34.34 22.43
N TRP A 824 11.27 -33.19 23.07
CA TRP A 824 11.46 -31.88 22.42
C TRP A 824 12.94 -31.46 22.33
N GLN A 825 13.85 -32.44 22.20
CA GLN A 825 15.22 -32.16 21.80
C GLN A 825 15.23 -31.76 20.32
N VAL A 826 15.13 -30.46 20.05
CA VAL A 826 15.35 -29.91 18.70
C VAL A 826 16.78 -30.24 18.29
N LYS A 827 16.95 -31.31 17.51
CA LYS A 827 18.25 -31.70 16.93
C LYS A 827 18.51 -30.89 15.67
N HIS A 828 17.46 -30.65 14.87
CA HIS A 828 17.48 -29.83 13.66
C HIS A 828 16.23 -28.94 13.57
N GLU A 829 16.36 -27.77 12.93
CA GLU A 829 15.26 -26.81 12.71
C GLU A 829 14.06 -27.45 11.97
N PHE A 830 14.36 -28.29 10.96
CA PHE A 830 13.35 -28.92 10.11
C PHE A 830 12.42 -29.89 10.83
N ASP A 831 12.82 -30.40 12.00
CA ASP A 831 11.99 -31.32 12.80
C ASP A 831 10.87 -30.58 13.55
N PHE A 832 10.95 -29.24 13.67
CA PHE A 832 10.07 -28.50 14.55
C PHE A 832 8.61 -28.46 14.08
N ASN A 833 8.37 -28.51 12.76
CA ASN A 833 7.01 -28.54 12.19
C ASN A 833 6.20 -29.73 12.76
N ASP A 834 6.74 -30.94 12.62
CA ASP A 834 6.06 -32.17 13.07
C ASP A 834 5.95 -32.22 14.59
N ILE A 835 7.00 -31.78 15.29
CA ILE A 835 7.01 -31.68 16.75
C ILE A 835 5.89 -30.75 17.25
N PHE A 836 5.76 -29.57 16.64
CA PHE A 836 4.70 -28.63 16.98
C PHE A 836 3.31 -29.20 16.65
N LYS A 837 3.09 -29.75 15.44
CA LYS A 837 1.79 -30.33 15.05
C LYS A 837 1.35 -31.43 16.02
N GLN A 838 2.27 -32.32 16.41
CA GLN A 838 2.00 -33.37 17.40
C GLN A 838 1.64 -32.80 18.78
N HIS A 839 2.34 -31.76 19.23
CA HIS A 839 2.02 -31.07 20.48
C HIS A 839 0.68 -30.36 20.41
N ALA A 840 0.42 -29.58 19.37
CA ALA A 840 -0.84 -28.88 19.15
C ALA A 840 -2.02 -29.86 19.15
N LYS A 841 -1.89 -31.01 18.48
CA LYS A 841 -2.90 -32.08 18.51
C LYS A 841 -3.20 -32.59 19.92
N LYS A 842 -2.16 -32.81 20.74
CA LYS A 842 -2.33 -33.23 22.15
C LYS A 842 -2.92 -32.10 23.01
N PHE A 843 -2.48 -30.87 22.79
CA PHE A 843 -2.92 -29.68 23.51
C PHE A 843 -4.40 -29.36 23.25
N LEU A 844 -4.83 -29.44 22.00
CA LEU A 844 -6.23 -29.25 21.58
C LEU A 844 -7.10 -30.49 21.84
N GLY A 845 -6.49 -31.66 22.04
CA GLY A 845 -7.19 -32.94 22.23
C GLY A 845 -7.80 -33.52 20.95
N LYS A 846 -7.54 -32.91 19.78
CA LYS A 846 -8.05 -33.31 18.47
C LYS A 846 -7.03 -32.99 17.38
N SER A 847 -7.08 -33.75 16.27
CA SER A 847 -6.40 -33.30 15.04
C SER A 847 -7.20 -32.13 14.48
N ASP A 848 -6.52 -31.13 13.94
CA ASP A 848 -7.17 -29.90 13.50
C ASP A 848 -6.67 -29.47 12.12
N TRP A 849 -7.60 -29.17 11.23
CA TRP A 849 -7.29 -28.88 9.83
C TRP A 849 -6.53 -27.55 9.65
N LEU A 850 -6.71 -26.55 10.52
CA LEU A 850 -5.96 -25.29 10.42
C LEU A 850 -4.51 -25.51 10.82
N VAL A 851 -4.25 -26.29 11.88
CA VAL A 851 -2.89 -26.65 12.28
C VAL A 851 -2.22 -27.49 11.19
N GLU A 852 -2.93 -28.44 10.58
CA GLU A 852 -2.35 -29.27 9.52
C GLU A 852 -2.13 -28.51 8.20
N MET A 853 -2.93 -27.48 7.93
CA MET A 853 -2.86 -26.69 6.70
C MET A 853 -1.53 -25.93 6.56
N PHE A 854 -0.95 -25.46 7.66
CA PHE A 854 0.30 -24.71 7.65
C PHE A 854 1.50 -25.59 7.94
N ASP A 855 2.65 -25.19 7.40
CA ASP A 855 3.95 -25.62 7.92
C ASP A 855 4.49 -24.54 8.85
N TYR A 856 5.24 -24.94 9.86
CA TYR A 856 5.78 -24.06 10.90
C TYR A 856 7.30 -24.10 10.88
N ALA A 857 7.93 -22.93 10.80
CA ALA A 857 9.37 -22.80 10.75
C ALA A 857 9.84 -21.89 11.87
N LEU A 858 10.90 -22.32 12.57
CA LEU A 858 11.58 -21.44 13.50
C LEU A 858 12.28 -20.35 12.69
N LYS A 859 12.17 -19.09 13.10
CA LYS A 859 12.93 -18.04 12.43
C LYS A 859 14.39 -18.11 12.83
N ASP A 860 15.23 -18.35 11.84
CA ASP A 860 16.67 -18.23 11.97
C ASP A 860 17.10 -16.76 12.04
N GLU A 861 17.80 -16.38 13.10
CA GLU A 861 18.56 -15.13 13.15
C GLU A 861 20.05 -15.45 13.00
N LYS A 862 20.54 -15.49 11.75
CA LYS A 862 21.96 -15.68 11.41
C LYS A 862 22.57 -17.00 11.98
N ASN A 863 21.90 -18.13 11.74
CA ASN A 863 22.22 -19.50 12.19
C ASN A 863 21.99 -19.78 13.69
N GLU A 864 21.21 -18.96 14.40
CA GLU A 864 20.81 -19.17 15.80
C GLU A 864 19.29 -18.93 15.96
N PHE A 865 18.56 -19.99 16.33
CA PHE A 865 17.10 -19.95 16.54
C PHE A 865 16.69 -19.49 17.95
N ASN A 866 17.67 -19.38 18.86
CA ASN A 866 17.45 -19.21 20.28
C ASN A 866 17.94 -17.84 20.74
N PHE A 867 17.07 -17.09 21.43
CA PHE A 867 17.43 -15.87 22.11
C PHE A 867 17.16 -16.02 23.62
N LYS A 868 17.92 -15.29 24.45
CA LYS A 868 17.86 -15.41 25.91
C LYS A 868 16.84 -14.48 26.53
N THR A 869 16.74 -13.27 26.00
CA THR A 869 15.90 -12.24 26.56
C THR A 869 15.04 -11.59 25.49
N TYR A 870 13.78 -11.33 25.86
CA TYR A 870 12.84 -10.51 25.12
C TYR A 870 12.41 -9.38 26.02
N SER A 871 12.70 -8.15 25.61
CA SER A 871 12.29 -6.96 26.35
C SER A 871 11.32 -6.16 25.49
N ASN A 872 10.22 -5.64 26.06
CA ASN A 872 9.20 -4.88 25.33
C ASN A 872 8.74 -3.67 26.15
N THR A 873 8.50 -2.55 25.46
CA THR A 873 8.02 -1.29 26.07
C THR A 873 6.51 -1.29 26.36
N GLY A 874 5.76 -2.31 25.92
CA GLY A 874 4.29 -2.32 25.94
C GLY A 874 3.64 -1.49 24.81
N ALA A 875 4.44 -0.74 24.04
CA ALA A 875 4.01 0.02 22.86
C ALA A 875 4.30 -0.71 21.54
N GLY A 876 4.46 -2.04 21.59
CA GLY A 876 4.81 -2.87 20.43
C GLY A 876 6.26 -2.76 19.96
N ASN A 877 7.14 -2.08 20.73
CA ASN A 877 8.58 -2.04 20.49
C ASN A 877 9.26 -3.12 21.32
N TYR A 878 10.11 -3.94 20.70
CA TYR A 878 10.81 -4.99 21.43
C TYR A 878 12.25 -5.19 21.00
N VAL A 879 13.03 -5.78 21.90
CA VAL A 879 14.40 -6.24 21.64
C VAL A 879 14.50 -7.72 21.99
N LYS A 880 15.00 -8.51 21.02
CA LYS A 880 15.43 -9.88 21.21
C LYS A 880 16.96 -9.89 21.31
N SER A 881 17.52 -10.49 22.35
CA SER A 881 18.98 -10.60 22.54
C SER A 881 19.43 -12.02 22.86
N GLY A 882 20.54 -12.43 22.24
CA GLY A 882 21.22 -13.71 22.47
C GLY A 882 22.31 -13.64 23.55
N ASP A 883 23.11 -14.72 23.65
CA ASP A 883 24.15 -14.96 24.65
C ASP A 883 25.30 -13.95 24.65
N TRP A 884 25.49 -13.25 23.53
CA TRP A 884 26.60 -12.34 23.29
C TRP A 884 26.02 -11.03 22.78
N GLY A 885 26.17 -9.95 23.56
CA GLY A 885 25.45 -8.67 23.44
C GLY A 885 25.51 -7.94 22.09
N ASP A 886 26.22 -8.48 21.11
CA ASP A 886 26.39 -7.95 19.74
C ASP A 886 25.26 -8.36 18.79
N LYS A 887 24.52 -9.44 19.06
CA LYS A 887 23.41 -9.91 18.21
C LYS A 887 22.07 -9.52 18.80
N GLN A 888 21.50 -8.43 18.28
CA GLN A 888 20.23 -7.90 18.74
C GLN A 888 19.30 -7.58 17.58
N LYS A 889 18.06 -7.98 17.72
CA LYS A 889 16.99 -7.55 16.83
C LYS A 889 16.07 -6.64 17.60
N THR A 890 16.10 -5.38 17.21
CA THR A 890 15.16 -4.38 17.68
C THR A 890 14.06 -4.25 16.65
N ARG A 891 12.82 -4.35 17.11
CA ARG A 891 11.68 -3.85 16.36
C ARG A 891 11.26 -2.57 17.05
N SER A 892 11.67 -1.45 16.49
CA SER A 892 11.03 -0.17 16.76
C SER A 892 10.66 0.50 15.44
N TYR A 893 9.66 1.37 15.47
CA TYR A 893 9.48 2.36 14.41
C TYR A 893 10.74 3.24 14.41
N HIS A 894 11.71 2.92 13.54
CA HIS A 894 12.99 3.61 13.36
C HIS A 894 14.06 3.38 14.46
N ALA A 895 14.33 2.12 14.83
CA ALA A 895 15.40 1.82 15.78
C ALA A 895 16.80 2.12 15.20
N PHE A 896 17.54 3.04 15.84
CA PHE A 896 18.99 3.21 15.65
C PHE A 896 19.75 2.66 16.87
N SER A 897 21.07 2.43 16.74
CA SER A 897 21.92 1.81 17.76
C SER A 897 21.79 2.46 19.15
N LYS A 898 21.75 3.80 19.23
CA LYS A 898 21.58 4.55 20.48
C LYS A 898 20.26 4.26 21.21
N MET A 899 19.15 4.08 20.47
CA MET A 899 17.86 3.73 21.08
C MET A 899 17.88 2.29 21.63
N THR A 900 18.66 1.41 20.99
CA THR A 900 18.85 0.02 21.43
C THR A 900 19.70 -0.04 22.70
N GLU A 901 20.80 0.70 22.76
CA GLU A 901 21.67 0.82 23.95
C GLU A 901 20.92 1.42 25.14
N TRP A 902 20.18 2.49 24.92
CA TRP A 902 19.29 3.09 25.93
C TRP A 902 18.23 2.10 26.42
N PHE A 903 17.60 1.34 25.51
CA PHE A 903 16.59 0.36 25.90
C PHE A 903 17.15 -0.73 26.82
N LYS A 904 18.42 -1.13 26.64
CA LYS A 904 19.09 -2.03 27.57
C LYS A 904 19.27 -1.40 28.94
N SER A 905 19.73 -0.15 29.02
CA SER A 905 19.96 0.51 30.32
C SER A 905 18.66 0.68 31.10
N VAL A 906 17.53 0.93 30.41
CA VAL A 906 16.18 0.96 31.03
C VAL A 906 15.78 -0.41 31.57
N CYS A 907 15.97 -1.48 30.79
CA CYS A 907 15.49 -2.82 31.15
C CYS A 907 16.42 -3.60 32.09
N CYS A 908 17.67 -3.17 32.29
CA CYS A 908 18.66 -3.85 33.14
C CYS A 908 18.84 -3.21 34.53
N ASP A 909 17.89 -2.37 34.99
CA ASP A 909 17.92 -1.67 36.29
C ASP A 909 19.11 -0.72 36.54
N ASP A 910 19.94 -0.43 35.54
CA ASP A 910 20.95 0.64 35.57
C ASP A 910 20.34 2.04 35.25
N TYR A 911 19.02 2.17 35.35
CA TYR A 911 18.29 3.37 34.96
C TYR A 911 18.27 4.39 36.09
N THR A 912 19.24 5.31 36.11
CA THR A 912 19.35 6.36 37.14
C THR A 912 18.72 7.70 36.74
N GLU A 913 18.32 7.90 35.47
CA GLU A 913 17.87 9.22 34.96
C GLU A 913 16.75 9.12 33.91
N HIS A 914 15.85 10.11 33.90
CA HIS A 914 14.81 10.24 32.88
C HIS A 914 15.41 10.65 31.52
N PHE A 915 15.02 9.96 30.44
CA PHE A 915 15.47 10.28 29.09
C PHE A 915 14.33 10.75 28.19
N ILE A 916 14.57 11.85 27.48
CA ILE A 916 13.67 12.37 26.44
C ILE A 916 14.30 12.14 25.08
N TYR A 917 13.62 11.40 24.22
CA TYR A 917 14.04 11.27 22.82
C TYR A 917 13.21 12.19 21.93
N VAL A 918 13.90 12.96 21.08
CA VAL A 918 13.24 13.88 20.14
C VAL A 918 13.65 13.50 18.73
N GLU A 919 12.68 13.08 17.93
CA GLU A 919 12.86 12.88 16.50
C GLU A 919 11.97 13.87 15.74
N LYS A 920 12.59 14.75 14.95
CA LYS A 920 11.87 15.70 14.07
C LYS A 920 10.76 16.47 14.79
N GLU A 921 11.12 17.14 15.89
CA GLU A 921 10.21 17.93 16.75
C GLU A 921 9.22 17.12 17.60
N LEU A 922 9.28 15.77 17.59
CA LEU A 922 8.37 14.90 18.34
C LEU A 922 9.05 14.29 19.56
N MET A 923 8.55 14.64 20.75
CA MET A 923 9.07 14.19 22.04
C MET A 923 8.45 12.83 22.42
N LYS A 924 9.27 11.81 22.65
CA LYS A 924 8.83 10.51 23.19
C LYS A 924 9.41 10.32 24.58
N LEU A 925 8.52 10.23 25.56
CA LEU A 925 8.84 10.00 26.96
C LEU A 925 8.88 8.50 27.28
N ALA A 926 9.87 8.10 28.07
CA ALA A 926 10.20 6.73 28.40
C ALA A 926 9.17 5.99 29.27
N SER A 927 8.38 6.71 30.07
CA SER A 927 7.36 6.14 30.93
C SER A 927 6.10 6.97 30.81
N GLY A 928 4.97 6.38 30.41
CA GLY A 928 3.66 7.02 30.48
C GLY A 928 3.17 7.26 31.93
N SER A 929 4.08 7.55 32.87
CA SER A 929 3.76 7.84 34.26
C SER A 929 3.08 9.21 34.37
N GLN A 930 2.17 9.34 35.34
CA GLN A 930 1.51 10.63 35.65
C GLN A 930 2.52 11.77 35.84
N ASP A 931 3.72 11.48 36.37
CA ASP A 931 4.75 12.49 36.62
C ASP A 931 5.34 13.08 35.33
N ALA A 932 5.51 12.28 34.27
CA ALA A 932 6.01 12.77 32.99
C ALA A 932 4.97 13.61 32.25
N ILE A 933 3.68 13.24 32.39
CA ILE A 933 2.54 14.04 31.93
C ILE A 933 2.45 15.35 32.73
N TYR A 934 2.72 15.31 34.04
CA TYR A 934 2.74 16.49 34.89
C TYR A 934 3.87 17.45 34.52
N ILE A 935 5.08 16.96 34.26
CA ILE A 935 6.23 17.76 33.81
C ILE A 935 5.93 18.45 32.46
N ILE A 936 5.31 17.74 31.50
CA ILE A 936 4.88 18.35 30.24
C ILE A 936 3.83 19.42 30.49
N LYS A 937 2.78 19.13 31.26
CA LYS A 937 1.71 20.10 31.53
C LYS A 937 2.20 21.35 32.25
N ASP A 938 3.08 21.18 33.25
CA ASP A 938 3.66 22.30 33.99
C ASP A 938 4.61 23.14 33.09
N ALA A 939 5.33 22.50 32.17
CA ALA A 939 6.12 23.21 31.15
C ALA A 939 5.23 23.90 30.09
N GLU A 940 4.12 23.29 29.68
CA GLU A 940 3.13 23.87 28.78
C GLU A 940 2.47 25.11 29.40
N ASP A 941 2.01 25.02 30.65
CA ASP A 941 1.35 26.10 31.38
C ASP A 941 2.26 27.33 31.55
N LYS A 942 3.58 27.11 31.72
CA LYS A 942 4.58 28.18 31.77
C LYS A 942 4.79 28.91 30.43
N HIS A 943 4.34 28.33 29.31
CA HIS A 943 4.56 28.87 27.95
C HIS A 943 3.26 29.15 27.16
N TYR A 944 2.09 29.02 27.79
CA TYR A 944 0.75 29.00 27.18
C TYR A 944 0.29 30.29 26.45
N ASN A 945 1.06 31.38 26.47
CA ASN A 945 0.70 32.65 25.80
C ASN A 945 1.07 32.72 24.30
N LYS A 946 1.55 31.63 23.67
CA LYS A 946 1.88 31.61 22.23
C LYS A 946 0.96 30.62 21.48
N LYS A 947 -0.04 31.14 20.77
CA LYS A 947 -1.04 30.39 19.96
C LYS A 947 -0.41 29.62 18.77
N ASN A 948 0.22 28.47 18.99
CA ASN A 948 0.51 27.49 17.93
C ASN A 948 0.61 26.07 18.52
N PRO A 949 0.24 25.01 17.76
CA PRO A 949 0.53 23.63 18.13
C PRO A 949 2.05 23.48 18.33
N ILE A 950 2.41 22.85 19.45
CA ILE A 950 3.74 22.92 20.08
C ILE A 950 4.81 22.38 19.12
N LYS A 951 5.60 23.29 18.55
CA LYS A 951 6.95 22.97 18.09
C LYS A 951 7.89 23.00 19.30
N MET A 952 8.80 22.04 19.39
CA MET A 952 9.80 22.03 20.46
C MET A 952 10.76 23.22 20.26
N THR A 953 10.47 24.35 20.91
CA THR A 953 11.37 25.50 20.96
C THR A 953 12.53 25.19 21.90
N SER A 954 13.67 25.87 21.71
CA SER A 954 14.80 25.78 22.64
C SER A 954 14.41 26.12 24.09
N GLU A 955 13.42 27.00 24.26
CA GLU A 955 12.88 27.44 25.55
C GLU A 955 12.14 26.31 26.28
N LEU A 956 11.29 25.54 25.57
CA LEU A 956 10.57 24.40 26.15
C LEU A 956 11.55 23.26 26.53
N ALA A 957 12.59 23.04 25.73
CA ALA A 957 13.62 22.05 26.02
C ALA A 957 14.46 22.43 27.25
N GLU A 958 14.80 23.72 27.43
CA GLU A 958 15.49 24.22 28.62
C GLU A 958 14.65 24.03 29.89
N SER A 959 13.35 24.38 29.84
CA SER A 959 12.47 24.26 31.01
C SER A 959 12.22 22.81 31.43
N ILE A 960 12.25 21.86 30.49
CA ILE A 960 12.18 20.43 30.80
C ILE A 960 13.48 19.91 31.45
N CYS A 961 14.64 20.48 31.09
CA CYS A 961 15.93 20.13 31.71
C CYS A 961 16.02 20.59 33.19
N GLU A 962 15.24 21.61 33.60
CA GLU A 962 15.19 22.08 34.99
C GLU A 962 14.64 21.02 35.97
N TYR A 963 13.92 20.02 35.48
CA TYR A 963 13.43 18.87 36.26
C TYR A 963 14.46 17.72 36.37
N GLY A 964 15.71 17.95 35.93
CA GLY A 964 16.77 16.93 35.96
C GLY A 964 16.65 15.88 34.86
N VAL A 965 15.99 16.20 33.74
CA VAL A 965 15.80 15.30 32.60
C VAL A 965 16.84 15.60 31.52
N CYS A 966 17.65 14.61 31.14
CA CYS A 966 18.75 14.80 30.19
C CYS A 966 18.26 14.82 28.73
N HIS A 967 18.65 15.86 27.98
CA HIS A 967 18.38 16.02 26.55
C HIS A 967 19.56 15.48 25.68
N PRO A 968 19.32 14.68 24.63
CA PRO A 968 20.38 14.03 23.85
C PRO A 968 21.16 14.96 22.91
N MET A 969 20.68 16.19 22.67
CA MET A 969 21.52 17.25 22.10
C MET A 969 22.05 18.09 23.25
N GLY A 970 23.28 17.79 23.68
CA GLY A 970 23.93 18.48 24.80
C GLY A 970 23.91 20.00 24.62
N PHE A 971 23.12 20.66 25.45
CA PHE A 971 23.25 22.09 25.73
C PHE A 971 23.31 22.26 27.25
N GLY A 972 24.35 21.71 27.86
CA GLY A 972 24.79 22.18 29.17
C GLY A 972 25.60 23.46 28.97
N LYS A 973 25.03 24.62 29.28
CA LYS A 973 25.86 25.80 29.58
C LYS A 973 26.41 25.61 31.00
N ASN A 974 27.67 25.20 31.07
CA ASN A 974 28.58 25.35 32.19
C ASN A 974 28.05 24.98 33.60
N LYS A 975 28.46 23.80 34.08
CA LYS A 975 29.38 23.69 35.22
C LYS A 975 30.13 22.38 35.20
#